data_AF-A0A420CE60-F1
#
_entry.id   AF-A0A420CE60-F1
#
_cell.length_a   1.000
_cell.length_b   1.000
_cell.length_c   1.000
_cell.angle_alpha   90.00
_cell.angle_beta   90.00
_cell.angle_gamma   90.00
#
_symmetry.space_group_name_H-M   'P 1'
#
loop_
_entity.id
_entity.type
_entity.pdbx_description
1 polymer ?
#
loop_
_entity_poly.entity_id
_entity_poly.type
_entity_poly.pdbx_seq_one_letter_code
_entity_poly.pdbx_strand_id
1 'polypeptide(L)'
;MHTTDTIRKYKIFSEEDWADIVFDKYALIEVYAKNITFHCTEIEGSLYLRGEGCRFPELKYIAGNLSIDAKYCELPVLETVERHFTMHCHTMMNELRKVRGNFKCIVDAAFKNLETIGGCIAVKNTTVHTRNGKLLKTRDVIPVQYQFQADELLKDGIFDINILGDNIIIPHREIRGKITIVGKNVSFPNLEFVHGTLRIRSEYHIGHKFTHHFPMLKKLIGNLKFENTGVSFPVLQETSGSIHMENGSYVTFPALEKSGNIMLNGGSRGAFPVLTDIIGNFMYNGSEKCELNALRYVKGFFNTYNTFAPNIAEVGDLIIHETYRFEHLQKVNGKIQFLYNVNPATDFKSLKYLGEWGDSRMKDLKFPALECINNYLYGTYDGFEHIAKNIYFKINNNLHLTKDYFIISRTSFPYIFQEKRYPMRKLVAILKLRHSSFQNFKTREYERQWEAFSTPFFTKVLGKIESLWTEVEPMKYEEFFKAEDRNFKLFCFSYYGVGNLMKKLESRKINEKEIEIAYEEYDENGNEKLTQKVNRYEVHEIENRKLGVFIWGSRAEYSYAVKCWCPSTEKEHWLWIESDYKSDALAAIASTFRIHSNLIPYIKCLKRQGDLLICELKEKVTPTGEIRPLTASEYFNLLRAET
;
A
#
# COMPACT_ATOMS: atom_id res chain seq x y z
N MET A 1 2.15 25.26 -14.84
CA MET A 1 0.69 25.21 -14.68
C MET A 1 0.38 23.84 -14.07
N HIS A 2 0.12 23.79 -12.77
CA HIS A 2 -0.40 22.60 -12.06
C HIS A 2 -1.80 22.29 -12.62
N THR A 3 -2.32 21.06 -12.70
CA THR A 3 -2.52 20.04 -11.65
C THR A 3 -2.86 18.68 -12.28
N THR A 4 -2.45 17.57 -11.67
CA THR A 4 -3.20 16.31 -11.78
C THR A 4 -4.49 16.50 -11.01
N ASP A 5 -5.59 16.78 -11.70
CA ASP A 5 -6.88 17.01 -11.04
C ASP A 5 -7.35 15.72 -10.36
N THR A 6 -7.19 15.67 -9.04
CA THR A 6 -7.69 14.62 -8.16
C THR A 6 -9.22 14.68 -8.11
N ILE A 7 -9.87 13.52 -8.07
CA ILE A 7 -11.33 13.44 -7.87
C ILE A 7 -11.67 14.19 -6.57
N ARG A 8 -12.50 15.23 -6.67
CA ARG A 8 -12.99 16.02 -5.53
C ARG A 8 -14.27 15.39 -5.01
N LYS A 9 -14.25 14.94 -3.77
CA LYS A 9 -15.36 14.22 -3.14
C LYS A 9 -16.18 15.18 -2.27
N TYR A 10 -17.44 15.35 -2.62
CA TYR A 10 -18.44 16.12 -1.89
C TYR A 10 -19.37 15.16 -1.15
N LYS A 11 -19.58 15.38 0.15
CA LYS A 11 -20.54 14.61 0.96
C LYS A 11 -21.67 15.54 1.39
N ILE A 12 -22.88 15.23 0.98
CA ILE A 12 -24.04 16.11 1.12
C ILE A 12 -24.95 15.56 2.21
N PHE A 13 -25.06 16.24 3.33
CA PHE A 13 -25.93 15.88 4.45
C PHE A 13 -27.18 16.78 4.54
N SER A 14 -27.15 17.94 3.88
CA SER A 14 -28.19 18.96 3.89
C SER A 14 -28.28 19.71 2.55
N GLU A 15 -29.25 20.63 2.41
CA GLU A 15 -29.35 21.54 1.25
C GLU A 15 -28.21 22.55 1.18
N GLU A 16 -27.66 22.96 2.33
CA GLU A 16 -26.54 23.92 2.38
C GLU A 16 -25.28 23.33 1.73
N ASP A 17 -24.99 22.05 1.99
CA ASP A 17 -23.85 21.35 1.36
C ASP A 17 -23.97 21.28 -0.17
N TRP A 18 -25.19 21.34 -0.71
CA TRP A 18 -25.45 21.28 -2.15
C TRP A 18 -25.12 22.59 -2.86
N ALA A 19 -25.28 23.72 -2.18
CA ALA A 19 -25.01 25.05 -2.75
C ALA A 19 -23.52 25.25 -3.08
N ASP A 20 -22.62 24.56 -2.37
CA ASP A 20 -21.17 24.71 -2.48
C ASP A 20 -20.51 23.73 -3.47
N ILE A 21 -21.31 22.95 -4.22
CA ILE A 21 -20.79 21.96 -5.17
C ILE A 21 -20.34 22.62 -6.47
N VAL A 22 -19.16 22.23 -6.95
CA VAL A 22 -18.71 22.50 -8.32
C VAL A 22 -19.01 21.28 -9.18
N PHE A 23 -19.96 21.42 -10.12
CA PHE A 23 -20.38 20.36 -11.04
C PHE A 23 -19.41 20.22 -12.24
N ASP A 24 -18.18 19.77 -11.99
CA ASP A 24 -17.25 19.43 -13.07
C ASP A 24 -16.94 17.93 -13.15
N LYS A 25 -16.27 17.53 -14.23
CA LYS A 25 -15.90 16.14 -14.54
C LYS A 25 -15.06 15.41 -13.47
N TYR A 26 -14.51 16.12 -12.48
CA TYR A 26 -13.73 15.53 -11.38
C TYR A 26 -14.53 15.45 -10.07
N ALA A 27 -15.78 15.89 -10.03
CA ALA A 27 -16.62 15.82 -8.84
C ALA A 27 -17.15 14.40 -8.58
N LEU A 28 -17.14 13.97 -7.32
CA LEU A 28 -17.85 12.80 -6.80
C LEU A 28 -18.79 13.26 -5.69
N ILE A 29 -20.08 13.28 -5.97
CA ILE A 29 -21.13 13.78 -5.07
C ILE A 29 -21.76 12.57 -4.37
N GLU A 30 -21.58 12.45 -3.06
CA GLU A 30 -22.21 11.42 -2.22
C GLU A 30 -23.31 12.06 -1.36
N VAL A 31 -24.57 11.76 -1.69
CA VAL A 31 -25.74 12.31 -1.00
C VAL A 31 -26.15 11.38 0.15
N TYR A 32 -25.93 11.83 1.38
CA TYR A 32 -26.35 11.18 2.63
C TYR A 32 -27.61 11.81 3.25
N ALA A 33 -27.99 13.01 2.80
CA ALA A 33 -29.24 13.67 3.15
C ALA A 33 -30.45 12.73 2.95
N LYS A 34 -31.49 12.90 3.78
CA LYS A 34 -32.71 12.08 3.71
C LYS A 34 -33.92 12.94 3.35
N ASN A 35 -34.76 12.46 2.44
CA ASN A 35 -36.01 13.13 2.04
C ASN A 35 -35.85 14.57 1.53
N ILE A 36 -34.71 14.87 0.88
CA ILE A 36 -34.43 16.20 0.30
C ILE A 36 -34.64 16.17 -1.21
N THR A 37 -35.12 17.29 -1.76
CA THR A 37 -35.23 17.52 -3.20
C THR A 37 -34.10 18.42 -3.68
N PHE A 38 -33.32 17.95 -4.65
CA PHE A 38 -32.23 18.70 -5.24
C PHE A 38 -32.57 19.09 -6.68
N HIS A 39 -32.31 20.34 -7.03
CA HIS A 39 -32.62 20.90 -8.34
C HIS A 39 -31.33 21.01 -9.17
N CYS A 40 -31.23 20.19 -10.21
CA CYS A 40 -30.23 20.30 -11.28
C CYS A 40 -30.71 19.53 -12.52
N THR A 41 -30.26 19.94 -13.70
CA THR A 41 -30.57 19.28 -14.97
C THR A 41 -29.47 18.33 -15.44
N GLU A 42 -28.23 18.58 -15.03
CA GLU A 42 -27.03 17.87 -15.46
C GLU A 42 -26.01 17.78 -14.31
N ILE A 43 -25.27 16.67 -14.27
CA ILE A 43 -24.10 16.48 -13.40
C ILE A 43 -22.92 16.02 -14.26
N GLU A 44 -21.90 16.87 -14.42
CA GLU A 44 -20.67 16.49 -15.14
C GLU A 44 -19.82 15.44 -14.39
N GLY A 45 -19.96 15.39 -13.05
CA GLY A 45 -19.27 14.44 -12.17
C GLY A 45 -20.02 13.12 -11.95
N SER A 46 -19.66 12.40 -10.90
CA SER A 46 -20.35 11.18 -10.44
C SER A 46 -21.33 11.48 -9.30
N LEU A 47 -22.48 10.80 -9.28
CA LEU A 47 -23.54 10.96 -8.27
C LEU A 47 -23.82 9.64 -7.56
N TYR A 48 -23.63 9.61 -6.23
CA TYR A 48 -23.82 8.44 -5.38
C TYR A 48 -24.90 8.75 -4.33
N LEU A 49 -26.05 8.09 -4.42
CA LEU A 49 -27.17 8.26 -3.50
C LEU A 49 -27.07 7.25 -2.36
N ARG A 50 -26.80 7.75 -1.15
CA ARG A 50 -26.58 6.99 0.09
C ARG A 50 -27.67 7.25 1.14
N GLY A 51 -28.41 8.36 1.03
CA GLY A 51 -29.55 8.70 1.88
C GLY A 51 -30.89 8.36 1.24
N GLU A 52 -31.87 7.99 2.07
CA GLU A 52 -33.20 7.54 1.63
C GLU A 52 -34.09 8.71 1.22
N GLY A 53 -34.94 8.52 0.19
CA GLY A 53 -35.99 9.47 -0.16
C GLY A 53 -35.55 10.71 -0.95
N CYS A 54 -34.32 10.74 -1.48
CA CYS A 54 -33.82 11.89 -2.23
C CYS A 54 -34.45 12.00 -3.62
N ARG A 55 -34.76 13.22 -4.05
CA ARG A 55 -35.46 13.50 -5.31
C ARG A 55 -34.65 14.42 -6.22
N PHE A 56 -34.59 14.07 -7.50
CA PHE A 56 -33.98 14.85 -8.58
C PHE A 56 -34.98 14.98 -9.73
N PRO A 57 -35.97 15.89 -9.63
CA PRO A 57 -37.11 15.93 -10.55
C PRO A 57 -36.73 16.37 -11.98
N GLU A 58 -35.61 17.07 -12.13
CA GLU A 58 -35.19 17.73 -13.38
C GLU A 58 -33.92 17.12 -14.00
N LEU A 59 -33.26 16.19 -13.31
CA LEU A 59 -31.96 15.66 -13.70
C LEU A 59 -32.10 14.73 -14.91
N LYS A 60 -31.58 15.15 -16.07
CA LYS A 60 -31.65 14.42 -17.33
C LYS A 60 -30.37 13.68 -17.69
N TYR A 61 -29.22 14.17 -17.25
CA TYR A 61 -27.92 13.70 -17.75
C TYR A 61 -26.86 13.65 -16.65
N ILE A 62 -26.07 12.56 -16.63
CA ILE A 62 -24.91 12.39 -15.75
C ILE A 62 -23.71 11.96 -16.61
N ALA A 63 -22.66 12.79 -16.66
CA ALA A 63 -21.45 12.47 -17.42
C ALA A 63 -20.52 11.49 -16.68
N GLY A 64 -20.64 11.38 -15.36
CA GLY A 64 -19.88 10.42 -14.53
C GLY A 64 -20.65 9.14 -14.19
N ASN A 65 -20.31 8.53 -13.04
CA ASN A 65 -20.95 7.32 -12.55
C ASN A 65 -22.21 7.65 -11.75
N LEU A 66 -23.24 6.80 -11.82
CA LEU A 66 -24.41 6.82 -10.94
C LEU A 66 -24.43 5.57 -10.05
N SER A 67 -24.47 5.75 -8.73
CA SER A 67 -24.67 4.65 -7.76
C SER A 67 -25.86 4.97 -6.88
N ILE A 68 -26.79 4.03 -6.74
CA ILE A 68 -27.98 4.19 -5.90
C ILE A 68 -28.01 3.07 -4.87
N ASP A 69 -27.69 3.44 -3.63
CA ASP A 69 -27.50 2.53 -2.51
C ASP A 69 -28.53 2.72 -1.40
N ALA A 70 -29.52 3.59 -1.62
CA ALA A 70 -30.59 3.91 -0.67
C ALA A 70 -31.98 3.81 -1.30
N LYS A 71 -33.00 3.57 -0.47
CA LYS A 71 -34.38 3.33 -0.89
C LYS A 71 -35.13 4.64 -1.16
N TYR A 72 -36.18 4.53 -1.97
CA TYR A 72 -37.15 5.61 -2.23
C TYR A 72 -36.58 6.85 -2.92
N CYS A 73 -35.44 6.70 -3.60
CA CYS A 73 -34.91 7.77 -4.44
C CYS A 73 -35.76 7.93 -5.73
N GLU A 74 -35.85 9.15 -6.23
CA GLU A 74 -36.62 9.49 -7.44
C GLU A 74 -35.75 10.28 -8.44
N LEU A 75 -35.57 9.71 -9.63
CA LEU A 75 -34.89 10.33 -10.78
C LEU A 75 -35.78 10.16 -12.03
N PRO A 76 -36.99 10.75 -12.04
CA PRO A 76 -38.04 10.38 -12.98
C PRO A 76 -37.70 10.68 -14.45
N VAL A 77 -36.92 11.74 -14.71
CA VAL A 77 -36.59 12.25 -16.05
C VAL A 77 -35.15 11.96 -16.48
N LEU A 78 -34.40 11.13 -15.75
CA LEU A 78 -33.01 10.81 -16.09
C LEU A 78 -32.96 9.98 -17.37
N GLU A 79 -32.29 10.50 -18.40
CA GLU A 79 -32.23 9.88 -19.73
C GLU A 79 -30.91 9.13 -19.97
N THR A 80 -29.77 9.68 -19.52
CA THR A 80 -28.43 9.16 -19.87
C THR A 80 -27.45 9.16 -18.70
N VAL A 81 -26.68 8.07 -18.58
CA VAL A 81 -25.48 7.94 -17.75
C VAL A 81 -24.29 7.57 -18.64
N GLU A 82 -23.30 8.46 -18.76
CA GLU A 82 -22.14 8.26 -19.66
C GLU A 82 -21.09 7.28 -19.12
N ARG A 83 -21.08 6.98 -17.81
CA ARG A 83 -20.19 5.95 -17.24
C ARG A 83 -20.99 4.80 -16.61
N HIS A 84 -20.62 4.38 -15.41
CA HIS A 84 -21.18 3.20 -14.76
C HIS A 84 -22.48 3.52 -14.03
N PHE A 85 -23.46 2.64 -14.15
CA PHE A 85 -24.71 2.69 -13.40
C PHE A 85 -24.80 1.50 -12.44
N THR A 86 -25.07 1.76 -11.17
CA THR A 86 -25.31 0.74 -10.14
C THR A 86 -26.57 1.06 -9.36
N MET A 87 -27.47 0.08 -9.25
CA MET A 87 -28.69 0.16 -8.45
C MET A 87 -28.80 -1.01 -7.48
N HIS A 88 -28.74 -0.69 -6.19
CA HIS A 88 -28.86 -1.63 -5.08
C HIS A 88 -30.20 -1.54 -4.35
N CYS A 89 -30.97 -0.48 -4.58
CA CYS A 89 -32.29 -0.25 -3.98
C CYS A 89 -33.29 0.21 -5.04
N HIS A 90 -34.57 -0.11 -4.86
CA HIS A 90 -35.62 0.31 -5.78
C HIS A 90 -35.71 1.85 -5.84
N THR A 91 -35.77 2.37 -7.07
CA THR A 91 -35.72 3.80 -7.39
C THR A 91 -36.68 4.07 -8.54
N MET A 92 -37.42 5.18 -8.48
CA MET A 92 -38.24 5.62 -9.61
C MET A 92 -37.34 6.21 -10.70
N MET A 93 -37.24 5.53 -11.85
CA MET A 93 -36.38 5.94 -12.97
C MET A 93 -36.99 5.44 -14.29
N ASN A 94 -37.91 6.22 -14.84
CA ASN A 94 -38.77 5.76 -15.94
C ASN A 94 -38.17 6.07 -17.31
N GLU A 95 -37.42 7.18 -17.41
CA GLU A 95 -36.95 7.73 -18.69
C GLU A 95 -35.52 7.34 -19.07
N LEU A 96 -34.87 6.43 -18.34
CA LEU A 96 -33.49 6.02 -18.63
C LEU A 96 -33.43 5.33 -19.99
N ARG A 97 -32.69 5.92 -20.93
CA ARG A 97 -32.51 5.44 -22.31
C ARG A 97 -31.14 4.84 -22.57
N LYS A 98 -30.08 5.40 -21.96
CA LYS A 98 -28.69 5.04 -22.29
C LYS A 98 -27.81 4.94 -21.05
N VAL A 99 -27.02 3.86 -20.97
CA VAL A 99 -25.90 3.71 -20.03
C VAL A 99 -24.66 3.33 -20.83
N ARG A 100 -23.67 4.20 -20.98
CA ARG A 100 -22.50 3.88 -21.85
C ARG A 100 -21.45 2.99 -21.17
N GLY A 101 -21.40 2.94 -19.84
CA GLY A 101 -20.52 2.05 -19.09
C GLY A 101 -21.21 0.80 -18.56
N ASN A 102 -20.61 0.16 -17.56
CA ASN A 102 -21.19 -1.01 -16.86
C ASN A 102 -22.55 -0.72 -16.24
N PHE A 103 -23.46 -1.70 -16.34
CA PHE A 103 -24.78 -1.69 -15.75
C PHE A 103 -24.86 -2.76 -14.66
N LYS A 104 -25.15 -2.37 -13.42
CA LYS A 104 -25.35 -3.30 -12.31
C LYS A 104 -26.69 -3.03 -11.64
N CYS A 105 -27.52 -4.04 -11.53
CA CYS A 105 -28.81 -3.95 -10.83
C CYS A 105 -29.01 -5.21 -10.00
N ILE A 106 -29.25 -5.05 -8.70
CA ILE A 106 -29.46 -6.19 -7.78
C ILE A 106 -30.83 -6.14 -7.11
N VAL A 107 -31.77 -5.38 -7.70
CA VAL A 107 -33.19 -5.33 -7.34
C VAL A 107 -34.03 -5.57 -8.59
N ASP A 108 -35.25 -6.09 -8.43
CA ASP A 108 -36.20 -6.21 -9.53
C ASP A 108 -36.61 -4.82 -10.04
N ALA A 109 -36.54 -4.63 -11.36
CA ALA A 109 -36.77 -3.32 -11.98
C ALA A 109 -37.20 -3.44 -13.44
N ALA A 110 -37.90 -2.41 -13.93
CA ALA A 110 -38.29 -2.31 -15.33
C ALA A 110 -37.88 -0.95 -15.90
N PHE A 111 -36.91 -0.94 -16.80
CA PHE A 111 -36.44 0.24 -17.52
C PHE A 111 -37.02 0.24 -18.94
N LYS A 112 -38.30 0.59 -19.06
CA LYS A 112 -39.07 0.47 -20.31
C LYS A 112 -38.46 1.22 -21.50
N ASN A 113 -37.71 2.28 -21.23
CA ASN A 113 -37.09 3.12 -22.24
C ASN A 113 -35.59 2.83 -22.46
N LEU A 114 -34.98 1.90 -21.70
CA LEU A 114 -33.54 1.62 -21.77
C LEU A 114 -33.21 0.85 -23.06
N GLU A 115 -32.54 1.55 -23.98
CA GLU A 115 -32.20 1.10 -25.33
C GLU A 115 -30.77 0.57 -25.43
N THR A 116 -29.81 1.21 -24.75
CA THR A 116 -28.38 0.94 -24.95
C THR A 116 -27.64 0.80 -23.62
N ILE A 117 -26.87 -0.29 -23.49
CA ILE A 117 -25.91 -0.52 -22.39
C ILE A 117 -24.54 -0.81 -23.02
N GLY A 118 -23.53 0.03 -22.75
CA GLY A 118 -22.21 -0.07 -23.39
C GLY A 118 -21.18 -0.94 -22.66
N GLY A 119 -21.36 -1.21 -21.37
CA GLY A 119 -20.45 -2.04 -20.55
C GLY A 119 -21.04 -3.37 -20.09
N CYS A 120 -20.44 -3.99 -19.07
CA CYS A 120 -20.88 -5.28 -18.52
C CYS A 120 -22.26 -5.17 -17.85
N ILE A 121 -23.11 -6.20 -17.98
CA ILE A 121 -24.41 -6.29 -17.29
C ILE A 121 -24.30 -7.26 -16.11
N ALA A 122 -24.45 -6.74 -14.90
CA ALA A 122 -24.45 -7.51 -13.66
C ALA A 122 -25.83 -7.47 -13.00
N VAL A 123 -26.63 -8.52 -13.22
CA VAL A 123 -27.87 -8.77 -12.48
C VAL A 123 -27.65 -9.94 -11.51
N LYS A 124 -27.90 -9.74 -10.21
CA LYS A 124 -27.70 -10.77 -9.17
C LYS A 124 -29.04 -11.14 -8.55
N ASN A 125 -29.48 -12.38 -8.78
CA ASN A 125 -30.72 -12.95 -8.23
C ASN A 125 -31.97 -12.07 -8.42
N THR A 126 -32.03 -11.32 -9.53
CA THR A 126 -33.10 -10.36 -9.80
C THR A 126 -33.49 -10.36 -11.27
N THR A 127 -34.73 -9.96 -11.50
CA THR A 127 -35.35 -9.86 -12.81
C THR A 127 -35.43 -8.39 -13.19
N VAL A 128 -34.60 -8.01 -14.16
CA VAL A 128 -34.60 -6.66 -14.71
C VAL A 128 -35.11 -6.72 -16.13
N HIS A 129 -36.10 -5.91 -16.47
CA HIS A 129 -36.63 -5.80 -17.82
C HIS A 129 -36.22 -4.46 -18.44
N THR A 130 -35.91 -4.45 -19.72
CA THR A 130 -35.68 -3.25 -20.54
C THR A 130 -36.64 -3.22 -21.72
N ARG A 131 -36.54 -2.17 -22.54
CA ARG A 131 -37.23 -2.08 -23.83
C ARG A 131 -37.06 -3.35 -24.69
N ASN A 132 -35.89 -3.97 -24.61
CA ASN A 132 -35.50 -5.12 -25.42
C ASN A 132 -35.80 -6.48 -24.73
N GLY A 133 -36.55 -6.49 -23.63
CA GLY A 133 -36.91 -7.71 -22.90
C GLY A 133 -36.15 -7.87 -21.58
N LYS A 134 -36.08 -9.10 -21.05
CA LYS A 134 -35.39 -9.37 -19.77
C LYS A 134 -33.87 -9.20 -19.95
N LEU A 135 -33.24 -8.36 -19.13
CA LEU A 135 -31.78 -8.31 -19.00
C LEU A 135 -31.30 -9.62 -18.38
N LEU A 136 -30.57 -10.37 -19.19
CA LEU A 136 -29.77 -11.49 -18.72
C LEU A 136 -28.42 -10.94 -18.27
N LYS A 137 -27.84 -11.58 -17.26
CA LYS A 137 -26.43 -11.36 -16.91
C LYS A 137 -25.61 -11.70 -18.15
N THR A 138 -25.01 -10.72 -18.80
CA THR A 138 -24.08 -10.95 -19.91
C THR A 138 -22.71 -10.36 -19.54
N ARG A 139 -21.63 -11.09 -19.80
CA ARG A 139 -21.42 -11.86 -21.03
C ARG A 139 -21.17 -13.34 -20.78
N ASP A 140 -22.03 -14.19 -21.35
CA ASP A 140 -21.58 -15.51 -21.80
C ASP A 140 -20.53 -15.26 -22.88
N VAL A 141 -19.36 -15.87 -22.72
CA VAL A 141 -18.28 -15.77 -23.70
C VAL A 141 -18.71 -16.60 -24.91
N ILE A 142 -18.90 -15.96 -26.07
CA ILE A 142 -19.36 -16.64 -27.28
C ILE A 142 -18.23 -17.54 -27.78
N PRO A 143 -18.38 -18.88 -27.76
CA PRO A 143 -17.39 -19.79 -28.30
C PRO A 143 -17.52 -19.84 -29.81
N VAL A 144 -16.42 -19.63 -30.53
CA VAL A 144 -16.36 -19.73 -31.99
C VAL A 144 -15.42 -20.87 -32.34
N GLN A 145 -16.00 -22.01 -32.74
CA GLN A 145 -15.31 -23.21 -33.22
C GLN A 145 -15.30 -23.28 -34.76
N TYR A 146 -16.29 -22.69 -35.42
CA TYR A 146 -16.48 -22.75 -36.87
C TYR A 146 -16.87 -21.37 -37.45
N GLN A 147 -16.60 -21.14 -38.74
CA GLN A 147 -16.84 -19.86 -39.40
C GLN A 147 -18.31 -19.41 -39.32
N PHE A 148 -19.28 -20.31 -39.47
CA PHE A 148 -20.70 -19.94 -39.39
C PHE A 148 -21.08 -19.29 -38.04
N GLN A 149 -20.39 -19.63 -36.95
CA GLN A 149 -20.60 -19.01 -35.64
C GLN A 149 -20.00 -17.60 -35.56
N ALA A 150 -18.93 -17.35 -36.31
CA ALA A 150 -18.38 -16.01 -36.48
C ALA A 150 -19.32 -15.13 -37.33
N ASP A 151 -19.95 -15.71 -38.35
CA ASP A 151 -20.87 -15.02 -39.25
C ASP A 151 -22.18 -14.60 -38.53
N GLU A 152 -22.56 -15.31 -37.47
CA GLU A 152 -23.71 -15.02 -36.61
C GLU A 152 -23.44 -13.99 -35.49
N LEU A 153 -22.20 -13.51 -35.34
CA LEU A 153 -21.86 -12.54 -34.30
C LEU A 153 -22.63 -11.22 -34.48
N LEU A 154 -22.99 -10.59 -33.35
CA LEU A 154 -23.71 -9.32 -33.33
C LEU A 154 -22.96 -8.25 -34.13
N LYS A 155 -23.66 -7.54 -35.01
CA LYS A 155 -23.03 -6.55 -35.91
C LYS A 155 -22.45 -5.33 -35.20
N ASP A 156 -22.92 -5.03 -33.98
CA ASP A 156 -22.50 -3.87 -33.19
C ASP A 156 -21.12 -4.07 -32.51
N GLY A 157 -20.57 -5.28 -32.51
CA GLY A 157 -19.27 -5.57 -31.91
C GLY A 157 -19.24 -5.60 -30.38
N ILE A 158 -20.40 -5.64 -29.71
CA ILE A 158 -20.49 -5.55 -28.24
C ILE A 158 -20.63 -6.96 -27.63
N PHE A 159 -19.52 -7.68 -27.53
CA PHE A 159 -19.51 -9.05 -26.98
C PHE A 159 -18.13 -9.48 -26.47
N ASP A 160 -18.10 -10.57 -25.72
CA ASP A 160 -16.87 -11.31 -25.42
C ASP A 160 -16.84 -12.56 -26.30
N ILE A 161 -15.72 -12.81 -26.98
CA ILE A 161 -15.55 -13.94 -27.89
C ILE A 161 -14.34 -14.79 -27.49
N ASN A 162 -14.50 -16.11 -27.62
CA ASN A 162 -13.43 -17.09 -27.48
C ASN A 162 -13.34 -17.94 -28.75
N ILE A 163 -12.32 -17.69 -29.56
CA ILE A 163 -12.09 -18.33 -30.84
C ILE A 163 -11.24 -19.57 -30.62
N LEU A 164 -11.91 -20.72 -30.60
CA LEU A 164 -11.33 -22.05 -30.42
C LEU A 164 -11.01 -22.72 -31.76
N GLY A 165 -11.72 -22.32 -32.82
CA GLY A 165 -11.58 -22.85 -34.18
C GLY A 165 -10.39 -22.31 -34.96
N ASP A 166 -9.88 -23.12 -35.87
CA ASP A 166 -8.81 -22.74 -36.81
C ASP A 166 -9.42 -22.06 -38.07
N ASN A 167 -8.66 -21.15 -38.70
CA ASN A 167 -9.00 -20.46 -39.96
C ASN A 167 -10.31 -19.63 -39.89
N ILE A 168 -10.51 -18.92 -38.78
CA ILE A 168 -11.70 -18.07 -38.56
C ILE A 168 -11.43 -16.63 -38.99
N ILE A 169 -12.40 -16.03 -39.70
CA ILE A 169 -12.40 -14.62 -40.10
C ILE A 169 -13.49 -13.88 -39.33
N ILE A 170 -13.10 -12.81 -38.62
CA ILE A 170 -14.03 -11.92 -37.91
C ILE A 170 -14.11 -10.58 -38.67
N PRO A 171 -15.25 -10.24 -39.29
CA PRO A 171 -15.35 -9.09 -40.20
C PRO A 171 -15.54 -7.74 -39.49
N HIS A 172 -15.64 -7.71 -38.16
CA HIS A 172 -15.94 -6.51 -37.37
C HIS A 172 -14.87 -5.44 -37.48
N ARG A 173 -15.33 -4.18 -37.53
CA ARG A 173 -14.47 -2.99 -37.54
C ARG A 173 -14.11 -2.49 -36.14
N GLU A 174 -15.01 -2.69 -35.18
CA GLU A 174 -14.81 -2.32 -33.78
C GLU A 174 -15.35 -3.44 -32.90
N ILE A 175 -14.62 -3.79 -31.84
CA ILE A 175 -15.08 -4.74 -30.83
C ILE A 175 -14.93 -4.12 -29.44
N ARG A 176 -16.02 -4.09 -28.68
CA ARG A 176 -16.07 -3.64 -27.29
C ARG A 176 -16.22 -4.85 -26.38
N GLY A 177 -15.09 -5.47 -26.05
CA GLY A 177 -15.07 -6.65 -25.18
C GLY A 177 -13.77 -7.40 -25.15
N LYS A 178 -13.82 -8.59 -24.54
CA LYS A 178 -12.68 -9.50 -24.47
C LYS A 178 -12.66 -10.39 -25.72
N ILE A 179 -11.56 -10.34 -26.44
CA ILE A 179 -11.23 -11.25 -27.53
C ILE A 179 -10.20 -12.25 -27.02
N THR A 180 -10.54 -13.54 -27.02
CA THR A 180 -9.58 -14.62 -26.73
C THR A 180 -9.42 -15.48 -27.98
N ILE A 181 -8.19 -15.71 -28.40
CA ILE A 181 -7.84 -16.52 -29.57
C ILE A 181 -6.99 -17.69 -29.09
N VAL A 182 -7.45 -18.91 -29.41
CA VAL A 182 -6.75 -20.17 -29.16
C VAL A 182 -6.48 -20.93 -30.47
N GLY A 183 -7.44 -20.89 -31.40
CA GLY A 183 -7.31 -21.51 -32.71
C GLY A 183 -6.30 -20.81 -33.62
N LYS A 184 -5.86 -21.52 -34.66
CA LYS A 184 -4.82 -21.11 -35.62
C LYS A 184 -5.39 -20.21 -36.71
N ASN A 185 -4.54 -19.42 -37.37
CA ASN A 185 -4.89 -18.72 -38.62
C ASN A 185 -6.13 -17.82 -38.51
N VAL A 186 -6.29 -17.13 -37.38
CA VAL A 186 -7.45 -16.25 -37.14
C VAL A 186 -7.17 -14.85 -37.67
N SER A 187 -8.12 -14.30 -38.42
CA SER A 187 -7.98 -13.03 -39.13
C SER A 187 -9.07 -12.02 -38.77
N PHE A 188 -8.66 -10.78 -38.55
CA PHE A 188 -9.51 -9.61 -38.32
C PHE A 188 -9.19 -8.55 -39.38
N PRO A 189 -9.65 -8.73 -40.63
CA PRO A 189 -9.22 -7.90 -41.77
C PRO A 189 -9.61 -6.43 -41.64
N ASN A 190 -10.73 -6.14 -40.96
CA ASN A 190 -11.32 -4.80 -40.89
C ASN A 190 -11.20 -4.16 -39.50
N LEU A 191 -10.68 -4.88 -38.51
CA LEU A 191 -10.73 -4.44 -37.12
C LEU A 191 -9.78 -3.26 -36.91
N GLU A 192 -10.36 -2.09 -36.63
CA GLU A 192 -9.63 -0.85 -36.39
C GLU A 192 -9.49 -0.53 -34.90
N PHE A 193 -10.48 -0.91 -34.09
CA PHE A 193 -10.57 -0.53 -32.68
C PHE A 193 -10.96 -1.70 -31.78
N VAL A 194 -10.25 -1.82 -30.65
CA VAL A 194 -10.61 -2.73 -29.57
C VAL A 194 -10.73 -1.96 -28.27
N HIS A 195 -11.89 -2.07 -27.63
CA HIS A 195 -12.14 -1.57 -26.28
C HIS A 195 -12.28 -2.77 -25.34
N GLY A 196 -11.19 -3.18 -24.72
CA GLY A 196 -11.17 -4.39 -23.88
C GLY A 196 -9.84 -5.13 -23.95
N THR A 197 -9.87 -6.44 -23.72
CA THR A 197 -8.66 -7.26 -23.71
C THR A 197 -8.58 -8.09 -24.97
N LEU A 198 -7.46 -8.04 -25.69
CA LEU A 198 -7.12 -9.00 -26.74
C LEU A 198 -6.07 -9.96 -26.18
N ARG A 199 -6.45 -11.23 -26.05
CA ARG A 199 -5.58 -12.33 -25.61
C ARG A 199 -5.41 -13.33 -26.74
N ILE A 200 -4.17 -13.63 -27.08
CA ILE A 200 -3.82 -14.69 -28.03
C ILE A 200 -2.95 -15.69 -27.30
N ARG A 201 -3.36 -16.96 -27.29
CA ARG A 201 -2.61 -18.03 -26.64
C ARG A 201 -2.60 -19.28 -27.49
N SER A 202 -1.52 -20.06 -27.40
CA SER A 202 -1.46 -21.39 -27.99
C SER A 202 -1.06 -22.43 -26.96
N GLU A 203 -1.79 -23.55 -26.95
CA GLU A 203 -1.46 -24.73 -26.16
C GLU A 203 -0.45 -25.65 -26.88
N TYR A 204 -0.20 -25.40 -28.18
CA TYR A 204 0.76 -26.16 -28.98
C TYR A 204 2.16 -25.57 -28.89
N HIS A 205 3.19 -26.41 -28.72
CA HIS A 205 4.61 -26.02 -28.66
C HIS A 205 5.11 -25.21 -29.87
N ILE A 206 4.43 -25.28 -31.03
CA ILE A 206 4.72 -24.48 -32.24
C ILE A 206 3.83 -23.23 -32.37
N GLY A 207 3.17 -22.78 -31.31
CA GLY A 207 2.19 -21.70 -31.35
C GLY A 207 2.71 -20.38 -31.92
N HIS A 208 4.00 -20.10 -31.72
CA HIS A 208 4.70 -18.96 -32.33
C HIS A 208 4.73 -18.96 -33.86
N LYS A 209 4.42 -20.09 -34.52
CA LYS A 209 4.32 -20.20 -35.98
C LYS A 209 2.91 -19.96 -36.52
N PHE A 210 1.91 -19.85 -35.64
CA PHE A 210 0.54 -19.58 -36.08
C PHE A 210 0.44 -18.14 -36.59
N THR A 211 -0.29 -17.93 -37.67
CA THR A 211 -0.47 -16.61 -38.25
C THR A 211 -1.76 -15.99 -37.72
N HIS A 212 -1.68 -14.82 -37.09
CA HIS A 212 -2.87 -14.03 -36.73
C HIS A 212 -2.79 -12.68 -37.42
N HIS A 213 -3.89 -12.26 -38.05
CA HIS A 213 -3.88 -11.12 -38.98
C HIS A 213 -4.70 -9.96 -38.41
N PHE A 214 -4.06 -8.83 -38.14
CA PHE A 214 -4.67 -7.58 -37.67
C PHE A 214 -4.18 -6.38 -38.51
N PRO A 215 -4.42 -6.37 -39.84
CA PRO A 215 -3.81 -5.39 -40.73
C PRO A 215 -4.28 -3.95 -40.49
N MET A 216 -5.46 -3.77 -39.89
CA MET A 216 -6.11 -2.46 -39.74
C MET A 216 -6.20 -1.97 -38.29
N LEU A 217 -5.69 -2.71 -37.30
CA LEU A 217 -5.86 -2.36 -35.88
C LEU A 217 -5.03 -1.13 -35.52
N LYS A 218 -5.70 0.02 -35.37
CA LYS A 218 -5.07 1.33 -35.16
C LYS A 218 -4.90 1.68 -33.68
N LYS A 219 -5.87 1.32 -32.85
CA LYS A 219 -5.90 1.68 -31.42
C LYS A 219 -6.53 0.60 -30.55
N LEU A 220 -5.94 0.36 -29.39
CA LEU A 220 -6.49 -0.54 -28.38
C LEU A 220 -6.57 0.15 -27.00
N ILE A 221 -7.79 0.21 -26.46
CA ILE A 221 -8.07 0.71 -25.12
C ILE A 221 -8.32 -0.48 -24.21
N GLY A 222 -7.27 -0.92 -23.52
CA GLY A 222 -7.27 -2.09 -22.65
C GLY A 222 -5.99 -2.92 -22.80
N ASN A 223 -6.05 -4.22 -22.54
CA ASN A 223 -4.85 -5.05 -22.38
C ASN A 223 -4.58 -5.94 -23.60
N LEU A 224 -3.31 -6.07 -23.96
CA LEU A 224 -2.79 -7.04 -24.90
C LEU A 224 -2.10 -8.17 -24.12
N LYS A 225 -2.47 -9.42 -24.38
CA LYS A 225 -1.87 -10.59 -23.72
C LYS A 225 -1.48 -11.66 -24.73
N PHE A 226 -0.23 -12.10 -24.68
CA PHE A 226 0.33 -13.07 -25.61
C PHE A 226 1.00 -14.21 -24.85
N GLU A 227 0.61 -15.44 -25.18
CA GLU A 227 1.16 -16.66 -24.56
C GLU A 227 1.51 -17.65 -25.68
N ASN A 228 2.80 -17.90 -25.91
CA ASN A 228 3.31 -18.83 -26.93
C ASN A 228 2.71 -18.56 -28.34
N THR A 229 2.81 -17.33 -28.82
CA THR A 229 2.22 -16.92 -30.11
C THR A 229 3.08 -15.92 -30.87
N GLY A 230 2.89 -15.86 -32.18
CA GLY A 230 3.51 -14.91 -33.10
C GLY A 230 2.46 -14.01 -33.73
N VAL A 231 2.61 -12.68 -33.67
CA VAL A 231 1.69 -11.76 -34.35
C VAL A 231 2.35 -10.41 -34.67
N SER A 232 1.84 -9.75 -35.71
CA SER A 232 2.26 -8.40 -36.09
C SER A 232 1.06 -7.44 -36.08
N PHE A 233 1.27 -6.26 -35.52
CA PHE A 233 0.30 -5.16 -35.53
C PHE A 233 0.88 -3.98 -36.33
N PRO A 234 0.80 -4.01 -37.68
CA PRO A 234 1.56 -3.11 -38.54
C PRO A 234 1.17 -1.64 -38.40
N VAL A 235 -0.07 -1.34 -38.02
CA VAL A 235 -0.63 0.02 -37.98
C VAL A 235 -1.08 0.46 -36.57
N LEU A 236 -0.80 -0.34 -35.54
CA LEU A 236 -1.20 -0.01 -34.17
C LEU A 236 -0.30 1.09 -33.62
N GLN A 237 -0.87 2.28 -33.39
CA GLN A 237 -0.11 3.48 -33.01
C GLN A 237 -0.10 3.72 -31.49
N GLU A 238 -1.20 3.39 -30.82
CA GLU A 238 -1.38 3.68 -29.40
C GLU A 238 -2.09 2.53 -28.66
N THR A 239 -1.57 2.20 -27.48
CA THR A 239 -2.27 1.37 -26.50
C THR A 239 -2.29 2.04 -25.13
N SER A 240 -3.43 2.05 -24.45
CA SER A 240 -3.56 2.69 -23.13
C SER A 240 -3.42 1.72 -21.95
N GLY A 241 -3.53 0.41 -22.18
CA GLY A 241 -3.39 -0.61 -21.14
C GLY A 241 -2.09 -1.40 -21.26
N SER A 242 -2.05 -2.57 -20.63
CA SER A 242 -0.80 -3.33 -20.50
C SER A 242 -0.58 -4.28 -21.68
N ILE A 243 0.64 -4.28 -22.22
CA ILE A 243 1.16 -5.32 -23.11
C ILE A 243 1.87 -6.36 -22.24
N HIS A 244 1.39 -7.59 -22.31
CA HIS A 244 1.93 -8.71 -21.54
C HIS A 244 2.30 -9.87 -22.44
N MET A 245 3.53 -10.35 -22.34
CA MET A 245 4.05 -11.43 -23.16
C MET A 245 4.70 -12.52 -22.29
N GLU A 246 4.28 -13.76 -22.48
CA GLU A 246 4.76 -14.94 -21.77
C GLU A 246 5.02 -16.13 -22.71
N ASN A 247 5.76 -17.11 -22.19
CA ASN A 247 5.97 -18.43 -22.80
C ASN A 247 6.49 -18.37 -24.25
N GLY A 248 7.54 -17.58 -24.50
CA GLY A 248 8.22 -17.52 -25.81
C GLY A 248 7.37 -16.87 -26.91
N SER A 249 6.62 -15.82 -26.60
CA SER A 249 5.84 -15.07 -27.60
C SER A 249 6.72 -14.12 -28.43
N TYR A 250 6.42 -13.95 -29.72
CA TYR A 250 7.15 -13.05 -30.64
C TYR A 250 6.18 -12.07 -31.29
N VAL A 251 6.19 -10.81 -30.86
CA VAL A 251 5.22 -9.81 -31.32
C VAL A 251 5.92 -8.58 -31.87
N THR A 252 5.46 -8.10 -33.01
CA THR A 252 6.03 -6.90 -33.66
C THR A 252 5.02 -5.77 -33.69
N PHE A 253 5.47 -4.58 -33.31
CA PHE A 253 4.68 -3.35 -33.28
C PHE A 253 5.38 -2.24 -34.09
N PRO A 254 5.39 -2.31 -35.43
CA PRO A 254 6.17 -1.40 -36.26
C PRO A 254 5.80 0.09 -36.12
N ALA A 255 4.54 0.40 -35.81
CA ALA A 255 4.01 1.77 -35.74
C ALA A 255 3.66 2.24 -34.32
N LEU A 256 3.95 1.44 -33.28
CA LEU A 256 3.52 1.77 -31.91
C LEU A 256 4.42 2.84 -31.31
N GLU A 257 3.88 4.04 -31.18
CA GLU A 257 4.58 5.19 -30.61
C GLU A 257 4.39 5.29 -29.09
N LYS A 258 3.22 4.88 -28.60
CA LYS A 258 2.82 5.04 -27.19
C LYS A 258 2.17 3.80 -26.61
N SER A 259 2.57 3.44 -25.39
CA SER A 259 2.04 2.28 -24.67
C SER A 259 1.73 2.57 -23.20
N GLY A 260 0.84 1.76 -22.62
CA GLY A 260 0.60 1.69 -21.18
C GLY A 260 1.76 1.01 -20.44
N ASN A 261 1.52 -0.14 -19.80
CA ASN A 261 2.61 -0.95 -19.24
C ASN A 261 3.14 -1.92 -20.30
N ILE A 262 4.40 -2.29 -20.23
CA ILE A 262 4.99 -3.36 -21.03
C ILE A 262 5.67 -4.35 -20.09
N MET A 263 5.24 -5.61 -20.14
CA MET A 263 5.82 -6.72 -19.38
C MET A 263 6.13 -7.88 -20.31
N LEU A 264 7.41 -8.23 -20.39
CA LEU A 264 7.96 -9.23 -21.29
C LEU A 264 8.67 -10.32 -20.48
N ASN A 265 8.11 -11.53 -20.42
CA ASN A 265 8.58 -12.64 -19.58
C ASN A 265 8.74 -13.94 -20.37
N GLY A 266 9.42 -14.92 -19.76
CA GLY A 266 9.45 -16.31 -20.24
C GLY A 266 10.04 -16.47 -21.64
N GLY A 267 11.13 -15.76 -21.95
CA GLY A 267 11.81 -15.80 -23.25
C GLY A 267 11.08 -15.10 -24.40
N SER A 268 10.01 -14.34 -24.10
CA SER A 268 9.25 -13.60 -25.11
C SER A 268 10.02 -12.38 -25.64
N ARG A 269 9.76 -12.00 -26.89
CA ARG A 269 10.39 -10.86 -27.57
C ARG A 269 9.35 -9.94 -28.22
N GLY A 270 9.43 -8.65 -27.88
CA GLY A 270 8.67 -7.58 -28.53
C GLY A 270 9.58 -6.69 -29.35
N ALA A 271 9.18 -6.34 -30.58
CA ALA A 271 9.89 -5.35 -31.41
C ALA A 271 9.13 -4.03 -31.44
N PHE A 272 9.77 -2.97 -30.96
CA PHE A 272 9.19 -1.63 -30.76
C PHE A 272 10.06 -0.54 -31.42
N PRO A 273 10.19 -0.53 -32.77
CA PRO A 273 11.18 0.32 -33.45
C PRO A 273 10.94 1.83 -33.27
N VAL A 274 9.70 2.26 -33.08
CA VAL A 274 9.31 3.68 -32.99
C VAL A 274 8.67 4.06 -31.65
N LEU A 275 8.71 3.18 -30.64
CA LEU A 275 8.13 3.44 -29.33
C LEU A 275 8.91 4.53 -28.61
N THR A 276 8.25 5.64 -28.30
CA THR A 276 8.85 6.82 -27.67
C THR A 276 8.37 7.01 -26.24
N ASP A 277 7.12 6.65 -25.94
CA ASP A 277 6.49 6.87 -24.63
C ASP A 277 5.87 5.59 -24.03
N ILE A 278 6.17 5.35 -22.75
CA ILE A 278 5.50 4.37 -21.91
C ILE A 278 4.88 5.13 -20.72
N ILE A 279 3.56 5.22 -20.67
CA ILE A 279 2.85 5.94 -19.58
C ILE A 279 2.78 5.11 -18.29
N GLY A 280 3.06 3.81 -18.36
CA GLY A 280 3.15 2.90 -17.23
C GLY A 280 4.59 2.45 -16.96
N ASN A 281 4.72 1.18 -16.59
CA ASN A 281 5.99 0.54 -16.26
C ASN A 281 6.53 -0.27 -17.44
N PHE A 282 7.85 -0.37 -17.52
CA PHE A 282 8.54 -1.29 -18.42
C PHE A 282 9.30 -2.36 -17.61
N MET A 283 8.97 -3.62 -17.86
CA MET A 283 9.64 -4.78 -17.28
C MET A 283 9.97 -5.79 -18.36
N TYR A 284 11.23 -6.23 -18.37
CA TYR A 284 11.69 -7.30 -19.23
C TYR A 284 12.51 -8.30 -18.41
N ASN A 285 12.18 -9.58 -18.53
CA ASN A 285 12.86 -10.71 -17.90
C ASN A 285 13.17 -11.79 -18.96
N GLY A 286 13.75 -11.40 -20.09
CA GLY A 286 14.23 -12.32 -21.12
C GLY A 286 15.75 -12.44 -21.11
N SER A 287 16.27 -13.49 -21.72
CA SER A 287 17.70 -13.80 -21.77
C SER A 287 18.49 -13.00 -22.81
N GLU A 288 17.82 -12.35 -23.75
CA GLU A 288 18.44 -11.60 -24.85
C GLU A 288 18.25 -10.10 -24.71
N LYS A 289 19.01 -9.28 -25.43
CA LYS A 289 18.86 -7.84 -25.36
C LYS A 289 17.54 -7.37 -26.02
N CYS A 290 16.74 -6.59 -25.30
CA CYS A 290 15.56 -5.88 -25.83
C CYS A 290 15.99 -4.46 -26.27
N GLU A 291 15.85 -4.15 -27.55
CA GLU A 291 16.22 -2.84 -28.09
C GLU A 291 15.03 -1.88 -28.17
N LEU A 292 15.18 -0.73 -27.53
CA LEU A 292 14.20 0.36 -27.44
C LEU A 292 14.87 1.66 -27.88
N ASN A 293 15.40 1.66 -29.11
CA ASN A 293 16.24 2.75 -29.62
C ASN A 293 15.52 4.11 -29.68
N ALA A 294 14.20 4.13 -29.89
CA ALA A 294 13.39 5.35 -29.92
C ALA A 294 12.86 5.80 -28.55
N LEU A 295 12.97 4.96 -27.50
CA LEU A 295 12.33 5.22 -26.21
C LEU A 295 12.96 6.42 -25.51
N ARG A 296 12.11 7.37 -25.11
CA ARG A 296 12.51 8.61 -24.43
C ARG A 296 11.90 8.73 -23.05
N TYR A 297 10.68 8.24 -22.85
CA TYR A 297 9.91 8.50 -21.64
C TYR A 297 9.29 7.23 -21.06
N VAL A 298 9.50 7.00 -19.76
CA VAL A 298 8.80 5.95 -18.98
C VAL A 298 8.24 6.57 -17.72
N LYS A 299 6.94 6.85 -17.65
CA LYS A 299 6.36 7.58 -16.51
C LYS A 299 6.36 6.76 -15.21
N GLY A 300 6.21 5.43 -15.31
CA GLY A 300 6.32 4.50 -14.19
C GLY A 300 7.76 4.09 -13.94
N PHE A 301 8.01 2.84 -13.56
CA PHE A 301 9.37 2.34 -13.41
C PHE A 301 9.94 1.78 -14.72
N PHE A 302 11.24 2.00 -14.93
CA PHE A 302 12.03 1.42 -16.02
C PHE A 302 13.04 0.43 -15.44
N ASN A 303 12.90 -0.85 -15.80
CA ASN A 303 13.85 -1.89 -15.45
C ASN A 303 14.85 -2.11 -16.59
N THR A 304 16.16 -1.96 -16.31
CA THR A 304 17.22 -2.07 -17.32
C THR A 304 17.65 -3.51 -17.66
N TYR A 305 17.12 -4.52 -16.98
CA TYR A 305 17.50 -5.92 -17.20
C TYR A 305 17.45 -6.28 -18.69
N ASN A 306 18.59 -6.67 -19.25
CA ASN A 306 18.76 -6.99 -20.66
C ASN A 306 18.10 -5.99 -21.64
N THR A 307 18.04 -4.70 -21.30
CA THR A 307 17.30 -3.70 -22.11
C THR A 307 18.23 -2.60 -22.58
N PHE A 308 18.17 -2.21 -23.86
CA PHE A 308 18.94 -1.11 -24.42
C PHE A 308 18.04 0.04 -24.88
N ALA A 309 18.11 1.17 -24.19
CA ALA A 309 17.33 2.37 -24.44
C ALA A 309 18.27 3.60 -24.41
N PRO A 310 19.08 3.82 -25.46
CA PRO A 310 20.11 4.85 -25.46
C PRO A 310 19.55 6.28 -25.33
N ASN A 311 18.34 6.51 -25.84
CA ASN A 311 17.70 7.83 -25.90
C ASN A 311 16.77 8.12 -24.72
N ILE A 312 16.80 7.30 -23.66
CA ILE A 312 15.97 7.51 -22.48
C ILE A 312 16.32 8.85 -21.83
N ALA A 313 15.33 9.72 -21.70
CA ALA A 313 15.48 11.09 -21.21
C ALA A 313 14.83 11.28 -19.83
N GLU A 314 13.69 10.64 -19.59
CA GLU A 314 13.00 10.74 -18.30
C GLU A 314 12.31 9.43 -17.91
N VAL A 315 12.44 9.08 -16.62
CA VAL A 315 11.78 7.93 -16.01
C VAL A 315 11.08 8.29 -14.71
N GLY A 316 10.12 7.49 -14.27
CA GLY A 316 9.57 7.52 -12.91
C GLY A 316 10.61 6.98 -11.92
N ASP A 317 10.59 5.67 -11.71
CA ASP A 317 11.65 4.96 -10.97
C ASP A 317 12.62 4.27 -11.93
N LEU A 318 13.88 4.15 -11.54
CA LEU A 318 14.91 3.48 -12.32
C LEU A 318 15.45 2.26 -11.56
N ILE A 319 15.33 1.08 -12.15
CA ILE A 319 15.84 -0.17 -11.57
C ILE A 319 16.99 -0.68 -12.43
N ILE A 320 18.17 -0.80 -11.83
CA ILE A 320 19.42 -1.14 -12.51
C ILE A 320 19.90 -2.52 -12.06
N HIS A 321 20.04 -3.45 -13.01
CA HIS A 321 20.59 -4.78 -12.77
C HIS A 321 22.09 -4.86 -13.06
N GLU A 322 22.52 -4.30 -14.19
CA GLU A 322 23.91 -4.35 -14.65
C GLU A 322 24.38 -2.95 -15.02
N THR A 323 25.66 -2.83 -15.36
CA THR A 323 26.27 -1.57 -15.80
C THR A 323 25.49 -0.95 -16.94
N TYR A 324 25.08 0.30 -16.76
CA TYR A 324 24.34 1.05 -17.76
C TYR A 324 24.94 2.41 -18.01
N ARG A 325 24.93 2.86 -19.26
CA ARG A 325 25.34 4.21 -19.63
C ARG A 325 24.13 5.02 -20.02
N PHE A 326 23.84 6.06 -19.25
CA PHE A 326 22.72 6.96 -19.50
C PHE A 326 23.22 8.28 -20.08
N GLU A 327 23.47 8.31 -21.39
CA GLU A 327 23.99 9.50 -22.06
C GLU A 327 22.94 10.65 -22.11
N HIS A 328 21.65 10.31 -22.20
CA HIS A 328 20.56 11.28 -22.40
C HIS A 328 19.60 11.41 -21.22
N LEU A 329 19.75 10.62 -20.15
CA LEU A 329 18.84 10.64 -19.01
C LEU A 329 19.00 11.95 -18.24
N GLN A 330 17.98 12.79 -18.27
CA GLN A 330 17.95 14.09 -17.62
C GLN A 330 17.16 14.07 -16.30
N LYS A 331 16.19 13.15 -16.16
CA LYS A 331 15.25 13.19 -15.04
C LYS A 331 14.82 11.80 -14.58
N VAL A 332 14.93 11.57 -13.28
CA VAL A 332 14.32 10.43 -12.58
C VAL A 332 13.35 11.02 -11.57
N ASN A 333 12.04 10.81 -11.75
CA ASN A 333 11.02 11.44 -10.89
C ASN A 333 10.92 10.83 -9.49
N GLY A 334 11.31 9.57 -9.34
CA GLY A 334 11.34 8.83 -8.10
C GLY A 334 12.76 8.42 -7.75
N LYS A 335 12.98 7.12 -7.51
CA LYS A 335 14.25 6.59 -6.99
C LYS A 335 15.07 5.87 -8.04
N ILE A 336 16.38 5.78 -7.78
CA ILE A 336 17.29 4.86 -8.46
C ILE A 336 17.54 3.68 -7.51
N GLN A 337 17.29 2.46 -7.98
CA GLN A 337 17.49 1.23 -7.22
C GLN A 337 18.44 0.29 -7.96
N PHE A 338 19.47 -0.16 -7.27
CA PHE A 338 20.34 -1.23 -7.76
C PHE A 338 19.85 -2.59 -7.22
N LEU A 339 19.85 -3.65 -8.02
CA LEU A 339 19.50 -5.00 -7.56
C LEU A 339 20.72 -5.84 -7.18
N TYR A 340 21.87 -5.55 -7.77
CA TYR A 340 23.17 -6.16 -7.44
C TYR A 340 24.15 -5.09 -6.95
N ASN A 341 25.41 -5.49 -6.69
CA ASN A 341 26.45 -4.54 -6.30
C ASN A 341 26.64 -3.46 -7.37
N VAL A 342 26.81 -2.22 -6.93
CA VAL A 342 26.95 -1.08 -7.84
C VAL A 342 28.24 -1.22 -8.64
N ASN A 343 28.11 -1.20 -9.96
CA ASN A 343 29.26 -1.12 -10.84
C ASN A 343 29.66 0.36 -11.03
N PRO A 344 30.91 0.75 -10.69
CA PRO A 344 31.41 2.13 -10.84
C PRO A 344 31.36 2.68 -12.28
N ALA A 345 31.20 1.82 -13.28
CA ALA A 345 31.07 2.22 -14.68
C ALA A 345 29.67 2.75 -15.05
N THR A 346 28.71 2.70 -14.13
CA THR A 346 27.39 3.33 -14.33
C THR A 346 27.53 4.85 -14.27
N ASP A 347 27.05 5.53 -15.30
CA ASP A 347 27.30 6.96 -15.50
C ASP A 347 26.01 7.76 -15.65
N PHE A 348 25.90 8.85 -14.88
CA PHE A 348 24.76 9.79 -14.83
C PHE A 348 25.17 11.21 -15.24
N LYS A 349 26.00 11.34 -16.29
CA LYS A 349 26.48 12.62 -16.85
C LYS A 349 25.41 13.68 -17.06
N SER A 350 24.25 13.28 -17.57
CA SER A 350 23.19 14.20 -18.01
C SER A 350 22.07 14.38 -16.99
N LEU A 351 22.11 13.67 -15.85
CA LEU A 351 21.01 13.67 -14.89
C LEU A 351 20.96 15.00 -14.14
N LYS A 352 19.88 15.76 -14.35
CA LYS A 352 19.65 17.08 -13.74
C LYS A 352 18.72 17.03 -12.55
N TYR A 353 17.78 16.09 -12.53
CA TYR A 353 16.79 15.97 -11.48
C TYR A 353 16.67 14.54 -10.98
N LEU A 354 16.67 14.39 -9.65
CA LEU A 354 16.38 13.14 -8.97
C LEU A 354 15.25 13.33 -7.94
N GLY A 355 14.25 12.46 -7.98
CA GLY A 355 13.14 12.47 -7.05
C GLY A 355 13.58 12.12 -5.62
N GLU A 356 14.33 11.02 -5.49
CA GLU A 356 14.68 10.46 -4.19
C GLU A 356 16.15 10.03 -4.15
N TRP A 357 16.87 10.52 -3.14
CA TRP A 357 18.21 10.09 -2.78
C TRP A 357 18.20 9.48 -1.38
N GLY A 358 18.73 8.27 -1.23
CA GLY A 358 18.84 7.61 0.08
C GLY A 358 19.36 6.18 0.06
N ASP A 359 19.89 5.73 -1.08
CA ASP A 359 20.55 4.44 -1.21
C ASP A 359 22.06 4.64 -1.05
N SER A 360 22.63 4.11 0.03
CA SER A 360 24.07 4.26 0.33
C SER A 360 24.97 3.68 -0.76
N ARG A 361 24.43 2.80 -1.62
CA ARG A 361 25.17 2.22 -2.75
C ARG A 361 25.45 3.26 -3.85
N MET A 362 24.75 4.39 -3.85
CA MET A 362 24.94 5.47 -4.82
C MET A 362 26.09 6.43 -4.47
N LYS A 363 26.68 6.31 -3.27
CA LYS A 363 27.66 7.26 -2.73
C LYS A 363 28.88 7.50 -3.64
N ASP A 364 29.35 6.46 -4.34
CA ASP A 364 30.55 6.55 -5.19
C ASP A 364 30.23 6.92 -6.65
N LEU A 365 28.95 7.12 -6.98
CA LEU A 365 28.52 7.51 -8.33
C LEU A 365 28.66 9.02 -8.53
N LYS A 366 28.94 9.41 -9.77
CA LYS A 366 29.11 10.81 -10.16
C LYS A 366 27.85 11.35 -10.81
N PHE A 367 27.43 12.53 -10.35
CA PHE A 367 26.25 13.25 -10.85
C PHE A 367 26.63 14.69 -11.25
N PRO A 368 27.46 14.88 -12.29
CA PRO A 368 28.07 16.17 -12.59
C PRO A 368 27.08 17.25 -13.06
N ALA A 369 25.93 16.86 -13.60
CA ALA A 369 24.88 17.78 -14.06
C ALA A 369 23.70 17.90 -13.08
N LEU A 370 23.78 17.31 -11.88
CA LEU A 370 22.64 17.26 -10.96
C LEU A 370 22.39 18.63 -10.35
N GLU A 371 21.24 19.19 -10.66
CA GLU A 371 20.82 20.54 -10.26
C GLU A 371 19.82 20.49 -9.09
N CYS A 372 19.08 19.39 -8.93
CA CYS A 372 18.03 19.28 -7.92
C CYS A 372 17.77 17.84 -7.46
N ILE A 373 17.64 17.68 -6.14
CA ILE A 373 17.08 16.48 -5.50
C ILE A 373 15.78 16.86 -4.79
N ASN A 374 14.69 16.14 -5.03
CA ASN A 374 13.41 16.49 -4.39
C ASN A 374 13.35 16.04 -2.93
N ASN A 375 13.69 14.78 -2.66
CA ASN A 375 13.75 14.20 -1.32
C ASN A 375 15.13 13.58 -1.09
N TYR A 376 15.89 14.12 -0.15
CA TYR A 376 17.24 13.70 0.16
C TYR A 376 17.30 13.16 1.59
N LEU A 377 17.56 11.86 1.75
CA LEU A 377 18.00 11.30 3.02
C LEU A 377 19.45 11.71 3.23
N TYR A 378 19.69 12.45 4.31
CA TYR A 378 21.02 12.94 4.65
C TYR A 378 22.01 11.78 4.82
N GLY A 379 23.02 11.76 3.97
CA GLY A 379 24.22 10.93 4.10
C GLY A 379 25.43 11.83 4.36
N THR A 380 26.30 11.46 5.30
CA THR A 380 27.44 12.28 5.75
C THR A 380 28.49 12.58 4.67
N TYR A 381 28.37 12.04 3.46
CA TYR A 381 29.40 12.09 2.44
C TYR A 381 28.91 12.45 1.02
N ASP A 382 27.61 12.75 0.84
CA ASP A 382 27.08 12.87 -0.53
C ASP A 382 27.08 14.33 -1.03
N GLY A 383 27.11 15.32 -0.13
CA GLY A 383 27.32 16.74 -0.48
C GLY A 383 26.19 17.41 -1.26
N PHE A 384 25.03 16.77 -1.38
CA PHE A 384 23.88 17.27 -2.17
C PHE A 384 22.86 18.08 -1.37
N GLU A 385 23.14 18.42 -0.11
CA GLU A 385 22.19 19.10 0.77
C GLU A 385 21.70 20.44 0.19
N HIS A 386 22.60 21.15 -0.49
CA HIS A 386 22.34 22.49 -1.03
C HIS A 386 21.42 22.49 -2.27
N ILE A 387 21.34 21.37 -2.99
CA ILE A 387 20.42 21.18 -4.13
C ILE A 387 19.15 20.40 -3.75
N ALA A 388 19.04 19.98 -2.48
CA ALA A 388 17.89 19.23 -1.99
C ALA A 388 16.73 20.15 -1.60
N LYS A 389 15.51 19.85 -2.06
CA LYS A 389 14.28 20.56 -1.65
C LYS A 389 13.85 20.17 -0.24
N ASN A 390 13.87 18.87 0.06
CA ASN A 390 13.53 18.30 1.35
C ASN A 390 14.68 17.44 1.85
N ILE A 391 15.20 17.76 3.04
CA ILE A 391 16.26 16.99 3.69
C ILE A 391 15.64 16.22 4.85
N TYR A 392 15.92 14.92 4.88
CA TYR A 392 15.46 13.97 5.89
C TYR A 392 16.63 13.45 6.70
N PHE A 393 16.46 13.38 8.02
CA PHE A 393 17.43 12.83 8.95
C PHE A 393 16.84 11.60 9.62
N LYS A 394 17.46 10.43 9.43
CA LYS A 394 17.06 9.22 10.14
C LYS A 394 17.69 9.24 11.53
N ILE A 395 16.90 9.62 12.52
CA ILE A 395 17.37 9.78 13.91
C ILE A 395 17.65 8.44 14.57
N ASN A 396 16.77 7.48 14.29
CA ASN A 396 16.88 6.09 14.74
C ASN A 396 16.02 5.20 13.82
N ASN A 397 15.86 3.92 14.16
CA ASN A 397 15.10 2.96 13.36
C ASN A 397 13.61 3.28 13.17
N ASN A 398 13.04 4.20 13.96
CA ASN A 398 11.61 4.51 13.94
C ASN A 398 11.31 5.96 13.58
N LEU A 399 12.30 6.87 13.55
CA LEU A 399 12.06 8.31 13.49
C LEU A 399 12.89 8.97 12.39
N HIS A 400 12.18 9.65 11.48
CA HIS A 400 12.78 10.54 10.49
C HIS A 400 12.33 11.97 10.74
N LEU A 401 13.27 12.92 10.71
CA LEU A 401 13.00 14.34 10.88
C LEU A 401 13.29 15.13 9.60
N THR A 402 12.54 16.19 9.41
CA THR A 402 12.82 17.28 8.48
C THR A 402 12.80 18.60 9.24
N LYS A 403 12.99 19.72 8.55
CA LYS A 403 12.88 21.05 9.17
C LYS A 403 11.47 21.36 9.72
N ASP A 404 10.41 20.81 9.10
CA ASP A 404 9.02 21.20 9.38
C ASP A 404 8.17 20.10 10.01
N TYR A 405 8.54 18.83 9.80
CA TYR A 405 7.77 17.68 10.25
C TYR A 405 8.65 16.47 10.56
N PHE A 406 8.06 15.50 11.25
CA PHE A 406 8.61 14.18 11.49
C PHE A 406 7.71 13.08 10.94
N ILE A 407 8.31 11.91 10.72
CA ILE A 407 7.63 10.70 10.28
C ILE A 407 8.09 9.56 11.20
N ILE A 408 7.12 8.79 11.68
CA ILE A 408 7.41 7.56 12.43
C ILE A 408 7.26 6.39 11.47
N SER A 409 8.37 5.74 11.14
CA SER A 409 8.35 4.57 10.27
C SER A 409 9.58 3.70 10.46
N ARG A 410 9.36 2.38 10.34
CA ARG A 410 10.39 1.34 10.31
C ARG A 410 10.75 0.92 8.88
N THR A 411 10.04 1.43 7.87
CA THR A 411 10.28 1.05 6.48
C THR A 411 11.54 1.72 5.95
N SER A 412 12.07 1.23 4.83
CA SER A 412 13.15 1.94 4.15
C SER A 412 12.69 3.30 3.62
N PHE A 413 13.65 4.20 3.39
CA PHE A 413 13.41 5.60 3.09
C PHE A 413 12.39 5.85 1.95
N PRO A 414 12.42 5.16 0.81
CA PRO A 414 11.44 5.39 -0.25
C PRO A 414 9.98 5.14 0.16
N TYR A 415 9.75 4.29 1.17
CA TYR A 415 8.41 3.93 1.59
C TYR A 415 7.87 4.83 2.72
N ILE A 416 8.72 5.65 3.36
CA ILE A 416 8.28 6.54 4.43
C ILE A 416 7.32 7.62 3.90
N PHE A 417 7.33 7.89 2.59
CA PHE A 417 6.45 8.90 1.99
C PHE A 417 4.97 8.49 1.98
N GLN A 418 4.67 7.19 2.20
CA GLN A 418 3.32 6.66 2.39
C GLN A 418 2.82 6.83 3.83
N GLU A 419 3.73 7.15 4.76
CA GLU A 419 3.44 7.27 6.18
C GLU A 419 2.94 8.67 6.53
N LYS A 420 2.23 8.77 7.65
CA LYS A 420 1.67 10.04 8.11
C LYS A 420 2.78 10.99 8.56
N ARG A 421 2.72 12.22 8.07
CA ARG A 421 3.62 13.32 8.46
C ARG A 421 3.01 14.08 9.63
N TYR A 422 3.81 14.35 10.64
CA TYR A 422 3.40 15.07 11.84
C TYR A 422 4.20 16.35 12.02
N PRO A 423 3.59 17.48 12.40
CA PRO A 423 4.31 18.74 12.55
C PRO A 423 5.30 18.70 13.72
N MET A 424 6.41 19.45 13.64
CA MET A 424 7.43 19.47 14.70
C MET A 424 6.88 19.85 16.10
N ARG A 425 5.84 20.69 16.19
CA ARG A 425 5.14 20.97 17.46
C ARG A 425 4.69 19.69 18.15
N LYS A 426 4.18 18.72 17.39
CA LYS A 426 3.70 17.45 17.94
C LYS A 426 4.85 16.57 18.46
N LEU A 427 6.03 16.63 17.83
CA LEU A 427 7.23 15.97 18.36
C LEU A 427 7.63 16.57 19.72
N VAL A 428 7.66 17.90 19.82
CA VAL A 428 8.03 18.58 21.08
C VAL A 428 7.05 18.24 22.20
N ALA A 429 5.74 18.19 21.92
CA ALA A 429 4.73 17.76 22.88
C ALA A 429 4.99 16.32 23.41
N ILE A 430 5.50 15.43 22.55
CA ILE A 430 5.85 14.04 22.93
C ILE A 430 7.15 14.01 23.74
N LEU A 431 8.20 14.72 23.30
CA LEU A 431 9.48 14.77 24.01
C LEU A 431 9.29 15.26 25.46
N LYS A 432 8.39 16.23 25.66
CA LYS A 432 8.02 16.76 26.98
C LYS A 432 7.34 15.76 27.92
N LEU A 433 6.83 14.63 27.41
CA LEU A 433 6.32 13.55 28.28
C LEU A 433 7.43 12.95 29.15
N ARG A 434 8.68 12.97 28.66
CA ARG A 434 9.85 12.42 29.33
C ARG A 434 10.79 13.49 29.88
N HIS A 435 10.89 14.62 29.17
CA HIS A 435 11.91 15.63 29.44
C HIS A 435 11.29 16.92 29.99
N SER A 436 11.75 17.34 31.17
CA SER A 436 11.25 18.54 31.84
C SER A 436 11.70 19.85 31.17
N SER A 437 12.83 19.85 30.47
CA SER A 437 13.38 21.01 29.77
C SER A 437 14.12 20.62 28.50
N PHE A 438 14.35 21.57 27.60
CA PHE A 438 15.13 21.32 26.40
C PHE A 438 16.56 20.85 26.74
N GLN A 439 17.18 21.43 27.77
CA GLN A 439 18.50 21.01 28.24
C GLN A 439 18.49 19.58 28.78
N ASN A 440 17.41 19.15 29.45
CA ASN A 440 17.24 17.76 29.87
C ASN A 440 17.12 16.82 28.66
N PHE A 441 16.31 17.17 27.65
CA PHE A 441 16.22 16.41 26.39
C PHE A 441 17.59 16.30 25.70
N LYS A 442 18.29 17.43 25.56
CA LYS A 442 19.60 17.52 24.91
C LYS A 442 20.60 16.54 25.52
N THR A 443 20.77 16.61 26.84
CA THR A 443 21.80 15.86 27.58
C THR A 443 21.43 14.40 27.85
N ARG A 444 20.14 14.05 27.89
CA ARG A 444 19.68 12.69 28.24
C ARG A 444 19.30 11.84 27.04
N GLU A 445 18.88 12.45 25.93
CA GLU A 445 18.41 11.72 24.76
C GLU A 445 19.17 12.10 23.49
N TYR A 446 19.21 13.37 23.10
CA TYR A 446 19.86 13.75 21.84
C TYR A 446 21.35 13.35 21.81
N GLU A 447 22.14 13.78 22.80
CA GLU A 447 23.59 13.51 22.85
C GLU A 447 23.94 12.03 23.09
N ARG A 448 22.97 11.20 23.53
CA ARG A 448 23.22 9.81 23.96
C ARG A 448 22.59 8.76 23.06
N GLN A 449 21.48 9.07 22.40
CA GLN A 449 20.61 8.09 21.74
C GLN A 449 20.28 8.43 20.29
N TRP A 450 20.31 9.71 19.92
CA TRP A 450 20.05 10.12 18.54
C TRP A 450 21.33 10.00 17.71
N GLU A 451 21.17 9.66 16.43
CA GLU A 451 22.28 9.76 15.48
C GLU A 451 22.84 11.20 15.46
N ALA A 452 24.16 11.32 15.49
CA ALA A 452 24.83 12.61 15.55
C ALA A 452 25.01 13.20 14.14
N PHE A 453 24.43 14.38 13.90
CA PHE A 453 24.55 15.08 12.62
C PHE A 453 25.27 16.42 12.78
N SER A 454 26.50 16.48 12.28
CA SER A 454 27.32 17.71 12.29
C SER A 454 27.06 18.57 11.05
N THR A 455 25.85 19.11 10.92
CA THR A 455 25.44 19.91 9.74
C THR A 455 24.55 21.10 10.09
N PRO A 456 24.73 22.28 9.46
CA PRO A 456 23.88 23.45 9.68
C PRO A 456 22.38 23.17 9.44
N PHE A 457 22.06 22.22 8.56
CA PHE A 457 20.68 21.83 8.27
C PHE A 457 20.03 21.15 9.48
N PHE A 458 20.75 20.30 10.18
CA PHE A 458 20.25 19.64 11.39
C PHE A 458 20.25 20.59 12.59
N THR A 459 21.24 21.50 12.69
CA THR A 459 21.22 22.58 13.68
C THR A 459 19.94 23.40 13.61
N LYS A 460 19.40 23.66 12.40
CA LYS A 460 18.10 24.33 12.23
C LYS A 460 16.94 23.48 12.77
N VAL A 461 16.97 22.15 12.61
CA VAL A 461 15.97 21.24 13.20
C VAL A 461 16.01 21.33 14.73
N LEU A 462 17.21 21.25 15.33
CA LEU A 462 17.38 21.38 16.78
C LEU A 462 16.94 22.75 17.30
N GLY A 463 17.33 23.84 16.62
CA GLY A 463 16.88 25.19 16.98
C GLY A 463 15.36 25.35 16.88
N LYS A 464 14.70 24.66 15.93
CA LYS A 464 13.24 24.63 15.86
C LYS A 464 12.62 23.90 17.07
N ILE A 465 13.17 22.75 17.46
CA ILE A 465 12.73 22.01 18.66
C ILE A 465 12.87 22.89 19.91
N GLU A 466 14.01 23.57 20.06
CA GLU A 466 14.30 24.48 21.18
C GLU A 466 13.30 25.64 21.22
N SER A 467 13.10 26.33 20.08
CA SER A 467 12.17 27.47 20.01
C SER A 467 10.73 27.10 20.37
N LEU A 468 10.31 25.88 20.02
CA LEU A 468 8.97 25.39 20.32
C LEU A 468 8.83 24.89 21.76
N TRP A 469 9.94 24.73 22.50
CA TRP A 469 9.91 24.13 23.82
C TRP A 469 9.17 24.99 24.84
N THR A 470 9.20 26.31 24.74
CA THR A 470 8.44 27.19 25.65
C THR A 470 6.99 27.36 25.22
N GLU A 471 6.67 27.14 23.94
CA GLU A 471 5.35 27.39 23.37
C GLU A 471 4.39 26.20 23.42
N VAL A 472 4.92 24.98 23.46
CA VAL A 472 4.12 23.75 23.27
C VAL A 472 3.91 23.04 24.59
N GLU A 473 2.65 22.76 24.96
CA GLU A 473 2.35 21.93 26.13
C GLU A 473 2.67 20.44 25.92
N PRO A 474 2.99 19.67 26.97
CA PRO A 474 3.13 18.23 26.89
C PRO A 474 1.86 17.59 26.33
N MET A 475 2.03 16.53 25.54
CA MET A 475 0.91 15.83 24.93
C MET A 475 -0.03 15.24 25.99
N LYS A 476 -1.34 15.37 25.78
CA LYS A 476 -2.32 14.76 26.68
C LYS A 476 -2.44 13.26 26.40
N TYR A 477 -2.61 12.47 27.46
CA TYR A 477 -2.79 11.02 27.37
C TYR A 477 -3.91 10.62 26.41
N GLU A 478 -5.05 11.29 26.52
CA GLU A 478 -6.25 10.99 25.74
C GLU A 478 -6.04 11.18 24.24
N GLU A 479 -5.11 12.06 23.85
CA GLU A 479 -4.79 12.37 22.47
C GLU A 479 -4.11 11.19 21.77
N PHE A 480 -3.02 10.66 22.34
CA PHE A 480 -2.30 9.55 21.73
C PHE A 480 -2.95 8.19 22.01
N PHE A 481 -3.64 8.03 23.15
CA PHE A 481 -4.34 6.78 23.47
C PHE A 481 -5.43 6.45 22.45
N LYS A 482 -6.12 7.48 21.94
CA LYS A 482 -7.18 7.36 20.92
C LYS A 482 -6.67 7.45 19.48
N ALA A 483 -5.38 7.66 19.26
CA ALA A 483 -4.83 7.75 17.91
C ALA A 483 -5.05 6.45 17.12
N GLU A 484 -5.45 6.57 15.85
CA GLU A 484 -5.61 5.43 14.92
C GLU A 484 -4.26 4.88 14.46
N ASP A 485 -3.26 5.75 14.33
CA ASP A 485 -1.90 5.37 13.93
C ASP A 485 -1.21 4.62 15.08
N ARG A 486 -1.06 3.31 14.87
CA ARG A 486 -0.41 2.39 15.82
C ARG A 486 1.05 2.74 16.07
N ASN A 487 1.81 3.11 15.03
CA ASN A 487 3.23 3.44 15.17
C ASN A 487 3.40 4.71 15.98
N PHE A 488 2.57 5.72 15.70
CA PHE A 488 2.49 6.95 16.48
C PHE A 488 2.16 6.69 17.95
N LYS A 489 1.15 5.85 18.21
CA LYS A 489 0.74 5.50 19.57
C LYS A 489 1.85 4.81 20.37
N LEU A 490 2.51 3.82 19.77
CA LEU A 490 3.63 3.10 20.39
C LEU A 490 4.81 4.04 20.67
N PHE A 491 5.11 4.94 19.74
CA PHE A 491 6.12 5.98 19.94
C PHE A 491 5.76 6.85 21.14
N CYS A 492 4.53 7.37 21.24
CA CYS A 492 4.12 8.19 22.38
C CYS A 492 4.22 7.43 23.72
N PHE A 493 3.79 6.17 23.78
CA PHE A 493 3.91 5.36 25.00
C PHE A 493 5.35 5.16 25.46
N SER A 494 6.30 5.03 24.52
CA SER A 494 7.71 4.94 24.87
C SER A 494 8.19 6.18 25.64
N TYR A 495 7.68 7.38 25.35
CA TYR A 495 8.01 8.61 26.06
C TYR A 495 7.17 8.82 27.33
N TYR A 496 5.91 8.38 27.32
CA TYR A 496 5.01 8.52 28.48
C TYR A 496 5.46 7.70 29.69
N GLY A 497 6.05 6.52 29.45
CA GLY A 497 6.50 5.61 30.49
C GLY A 497 5.39 4.72 31.04
N VAL A 498 5.76 3.50 31.43
CA VAL A 498 4.80 2.46 31.82
C VAL A 498 4.10 2.77 33.16
N GLY A 499 4.78 3.27 34.19
CA GLY A 499 4.12 3.60 35.46
C GLY A 499 3.10 4.72 35.33
N ASN A 500 3.39 5.75 34.53
CA ASN A 500 2.41 6.80 34.22
C ASN A 500 1.19 6.22 33.50
N LEU A 501 1.41 5.30 32.56
CA LEU A 501 0.34 4.57 31.89
C LEU A 501 -0.52 3.79 32.89
N MET A 502 0.09 2.97 33.75
CA MET A 502 -0.65 2.14 34.70
C MET A 502 -1.43 2.99 35.72
N LYS A 503 -0.84 4.11 36.18
CA LYS A 503 -1.53 5.09 37.02
C LYS A 503 -2.75 5.68 36.32
N LYS A 504 -2.62 6.04 35.03
CA LYS A 504 -3.70 6.62 34.23
C LYS A 504 -4.80 5.61 33.89
N LEU A 505 -4.44 4.33 33.79
CA LEU A 505 -5.36 3.21 33.67
C LEU A 505 -6.00 2.81 35.01
N GLU A 506 -5.68 3.51 36.10
CA GLU A 506 -6.21 3.25 37.45
C GLU A 506 -5.98 1.80 37.88
N SER A 507 -4.77 1.27 37.63
CA SER A 507 -4.41 -0.08 38.04
C SER A 507 -4.53 -0.24 39.56
N ARG A 508 -5.19 -1.30 40.02
CA ARG A 508 -5.38 -1.59 41.45
C ARG A 508 -4.48 -2.74 41.88
N LYS A 509 -3.63 -2.52 42.90
CA LYS A 509 -2.85 -3.59 43.53
C LYS A 509 -3.79 -4.56 44.25
N ILE A 510 -3.68 -5.85 43.94
CA ILE A 510 -4.49 -6.94 44.52
C ILE A 510 -3.67 -7.97 45.29
N ASN A 511 -2.36 -8.04 45.03
CA ASN A 511 -1.46 -8.94 45.75
C ASN A 511 -0.04 -8.35 45.79
N GLU A 512 0.74 -8.73 46.80
CA GLU A 512 2.13 -8.32 46.97
C GLU A 512 2.91 -9.39 47.74
N LYS A 513 4.14 -9.65 47.30
CA LYS A 513 5.08 -10.56 47.98
C LYS A 513 6.51 -10.04 47.84
N GLU A 514 7.30 -10.36 48.84
CA GLU A 514 8.75 -10.16 48.85
C GLU A 514 9.45 -11.50 49.00
N ILE A 515 10.63 -11.62 48.42
CA ILE A 515 11.49 -12.79 48.52
C ILE A 515 12.96 -12.37 48.49
N GLU A 516 13.78 -13.03 49.29
CA GLU A 516 15.22 -12.83 49.30
C GLU A 516 15.87 -13.71 48.22
N ILE A 517 16.71 -13.09 47.38
CA ILE A 517 17.36 -13.74 46.24
C ILE A 517 18.86 -13.48 46.32
N ALA A 518 19.64 -14.52 46.02
CA ALA A 518 21.08 -14.42 45.90
C ALA A 518 21.47 -13.71 44.59
N TYR A 519 22.23 -12.62 44.72
CA TYR A 519 22.82 -11.89 43.62
C TYR A 519 24.30 -12.24 43.47
N GLU A 520 24.71 -12.53 42.24
CA GLU A 520 26.12 -12.67 41.86
C GLU A 520 26.66 -11.27 41.54
N GLU A 521 27.66 -10.84 42.31
CA GLU A 521 28.44 -9.61 42.12
C GLU A 521 29.89 -10.00 41.81
N TYR A 522 30.54 -9.27 40.90
CA TYR A 522 31.95 -9.49 40.58
C TYR A 522 32.77 -8.32 41.10
N ASP A 523 33.86 -8.61 41.81
CA ASP A 523 34.81 -7.58 42.22
C ASP A 523 35.65 -7.09 41.01
N GLU A 524 36.47 -6.05 41.22
CA GLU A 524 37.34 -5.48 40.17
C GLU A 524 38.34 -6.50 39.57
N ASN A 525 38.55 -7.64 40.23
CA ASN A 525 39.42 -8.72 39.78
C ASN A 525 38.65 -9.90 39.15
N GLY A 526 37.31 -9.79 39.04
CA GLY A 526 36.44 -10.83 38.49
C GLY A 526 36.12 -11.97 39.46
N ASN A 527 36.38 -11.83 40.76
CA ASN A 527 35.97 -12.82 41.75
C ASN A 527 34.49 -12.68 42.08
N GLU A 528 33.79 -13.81 42.14
CA GLU A 528 32.37 -13.87 42.47
C GLU A 528 32.12 -13.65 43.97
N LYS A 529 31.15 -12.80 44.26
CA LYS A 529 30.63 -12.51 45.59
C LYS A 529 29.11 -12.63 45.58
N LEU A 530 28.57 -13.44 46.49
CA LEU A 530 27.12 -13.57 46.66
C LEU A 530 26.61 -12.55 47.67
N THR A 531 25.67 -11.72 47.25
CA THR A 531 24.98 -10.73 48.10
C THR A 531 23.48 -11.05 48.09
N GLN A 532 22.83 -11.11 49.25
CA GLN A 532 21.38 -11.31 49.32
C GLN A 532 20.65 -9.97 49.13
N LYS A 533 19.63 -9.93 48.27
CA LYS A 533 18.77 -8.76 48.07
C LYS A 533 17.30 -9.16 48.10
N VAL A 534 16.47 -8.27 48.65
CA VAL A 534 15.01 -8.47 48.71
C VAL A 534 14.37 -7.96 47.43
N ASN A 535 13.68 -8.85 46.72
CA ASN A 535 12.91 -8.52 45.53
C ASN A 535 11.42 -8.46 45.88
N ARG A 536 10.77 -7.38 45.46
CA ARG A 536 9.33 -7.15 45.65
C ARG A 536 8.57 -7.31 44.34
N TYR A 537 7.43 -8.00 44.41
CA TYR A 537 6.51 -8.22 43.30
C TYR A 537 5.10 -7.82 43.71
N GLU A 538 4.42 -7.05 42.86
CA GLU A 538 3.03 -6.65 43.07
C GLU A 538 2.16 -7.13 41.90
N VAL A 539 1.01 -7.73 42.17
CA VAL A 539 0.01 -8.00 41.13
C VAL A 539 -1.02 -6.90 41.14
N HIS A 540 -1.30 -6.38 39.95
CA HIS A 540 -2.30 -5.35 39.71
C HIS A 540 -3.35 -5.86 38.73
N GLU A 541 -4.57 -5.38 38.90
CA GLU A 541 -5.65 -5.56 37.95
C GLU A 541 -6.04 -4.24 37.27
N ILE A 542 -6.48 -4.33 36.02
CA ILE A 542 -6.92 -3.20 35.20
C ILE A 542 -8.23 -3.58 34.52
N GLU A 543 -9.23 -2.71 34.60
CA GLU A 543 -10.49 -2.90 33.89
C GLU A 543 -10.25 -2.91 32.37
N ASN A 544 -10.74 -3.94 31.69
CA ASN A 544 -10.51 -4.10 30.25
C ASN A 544 -11.09 -2.97 29.40
N ARG A 545 -12.15 -2.30 29.89
CA ARG A 545 -12.71 -1.10 29.25
C ARG A 545 -11.70 0.06 29.17
N LYS A 546 -10.88 0.24 30.21
CA LYS A 546 -9.84 1.29 30.26
C LYS A 546 -8.70 1.01 29.30
N LEU A 547 -8.43 -0.26 28.99
CA LEU A 547 -7.48 -0.70 27.97
C LEU A 547 -8.03 -0.58 26.53
N GLY A 548 -9.31 -0.23 26.37
CA GLY A 548 -9.96 -0.20 25.05
C GLY A 548 -10.21 -1.60 24.46
N VAL A 549 -10.20 -2.64 25.29
CA VAL A 549 -10.49 -4.02 24.86
C VAL A 549 -12.01 -4.20 24.78
N PHE A 550 -12.52 -4.53 23.60
CA PHE A 550 -13.95 -4.77 23.38
C PHE A 550 -14.37 -6.10 24.02
N ILE A 551 -15.33 -6.04 24.94
CA ILE A 551 -15.82 -7.20 25.69
C ILE A 551 -17.10 -7.69 25.01
N TRP A 552 -17.05 -8.88 24.39
CA TRP A 552 -18.23 -9.62 23.91
C TRP A 552 -18.33 -10.95 24.66
N GLY A 553 -19.48 -11.25 25.26
CA GLY A 553 -19.71 -12.47 26.03
C GLY A 553 -19.03 -12.51 27.42
N SER A 554 -18.86 -13.73 27.97
CA SER A 554 -18.34 -14.02 29.31
C SER A 554 -16.80 -13.90 29.45
N ARG A 555 -16.19 -12.89 28.82
CA ARG A 555 -14.74 -12.64 28.98
C ARG A 555 -14.46 -11.88 30.28
N ALA A 556 -13.31 -12.16 30.88
CA ALA A 556 -12.85 -11.58 32.14
C ALA A 556 -12.96 -10.04 32.13
N GLU A 557 -13.53 -9.47 33.18
CA GLU A 557 -13.73 -8.02 33.35
C GLU A 557 -12.41 -7.25 33.49
N TYR A 558 -11.36 -7.95 33.93
CA TYR A 558 -10.04 -7.41 34.23
C TYR A 558 -8.93 -8.11 33.46
N SER A 559 -7.87 -7.36 33.18
CA SER A 559 -6.54 -7.87 32.83
C SER A 559 -5.62 -7.73 34.04
N TYR A 560 -4.61 -8.60 34.13
CA TYR A 560 -3.70 -8.66 35.28
C TYR A 560 -2.26 -8.44 34.83
N ALA A 561 -1.48 -7.71 35.62
CA ALA A 561 -0.06 -7.52 35.39
C ALA A 561 0.72 -7.64 36.69
N VAL A 562 1.91 -8.24 36.62
CA VAL A 562 2.89 -8.21 37.71
C VAL A 562 3.85 -7.05 37.52
N LYS A 563 4.00 -6.23 38.55
CA LYS A 563 4.98 -5.15 38.66
C LYS A 563 6.18 -5.67 39.42
N CYS A 564 7.37 -5.38 38.91
CA CYS A 564 8.65 -5.67 39.56
C CYS A 564 9.66 -4.53 39.33
N TRP A 565 10.78 -4.57 40.03
CA TRP A 565 11.85 -3.61 39.90
C TRP A 565 13.15 -4.32 39.54
N CYS A 566 13.98 -3.67 38.72
CA CYS A 566 15.36 -4.09 38.54
C CYS A 566 16.19 -3.55 39.72
N PRO A 567 16.74 -4.41 40.59
CA PRO A 567 17.46 -3.92 41.77
C PRO A 567 18.78 -3.21 41.44
N SER A 568 19.40 -3.44 40.27
CA SER A 568 20.60 -2.70 39.85
C SER A 568 20.30 -1.30 39.31
N THR A 569 19.11 -1.08 38.72
CA THR A 569 18.78 0.20 38.04
C THR A 569 17.59 0.93 38.64
N GLU A 570 16.93 0.32 39.63
CA GLU A 570 15.66 0.71 40.24
C GLU A 570 14.51 0.94 39.24
N LYS A 571 14.70 0.55 37.97
CA LYS A 571 13.68 0.69 36.94
C LYS A 571 12.52 -0.24 37.23
N GLU A 572 11.31 0.31 37.12
CA GLU A 572 10.08 -0.46 37.20
C GLU A 572 9.81 -1.19 35.87
N HIS A 573 9.28 -2.41 35.99
CA HIS A 573 8.85 -3.24 34.88
C HIS A 573 7.45 -3.79 35.16
N TRP A 574 6.65 -3.95 34.11
CA TRP A 574 5.29 -4.46 34.18
C TRP A 574 5.12 -5.56 33.12
N LEU A 575 4.62 -6.72 33.55
CA LEU A 575 4.46 -7.90 32.70
C LEU A 575 3.02 -8.39 32.81
N TRP A 576 2.34 -8.56 31.68
CA TRP A 576 1.00 -9.12 31.64
C TRP A 576 1.01 -10.60 32.07
N ILE A 577 0.04 -11.01 32.88
CA ILE A 577 -0.10 -12.38 33.39
C ILE A 577 -1.52 -12.92 33.15
N GLU A 578 -1.66 -14.24 33.11
CA GLU A 578 -2.96 -14.88 33.08
C GLU A 578 -3.71 -14.76 34.43
N SER A 579 -5.04 -14.81 34.38
CA SER A 579 -5.90 -14.69 35.56
C SER A 579 -5.63 -15.74 36.64
N ASP A 580 -5.11 -16.90 36.25
CA ASP A 580 -4.88 -18.03 37.15
C ASP A 580 -3.76 -17.75 38.14
N TYR A 581 -2.87 -16.79 37.83
CA TYR A 581 -1.74 -16.41 38.68
C TYR A 581 -1.99 -15.14 39.51
N LYS A 582 -3.17 -14.52 39.40
CA LYS A 582 -3.43 -13.20 40.01
C LYS A 582 -3.37 -13.18 41.54
N SER A 583 -3.56 -14.33 42.17
CA SER A 583 -3.69 -14.47 43.62
C SER A 583 -2.35 -14.61 44.35
N ASP A 584 -1.24 -14.79 43.63
CA ASP A 584 0.09 -14.96 44.19
C ASP A 584 1.15 -14.27 43.32
N ALA A 585 1.73 -13.19 43.83
CA ALA A 585 2.74 -12.40 43.11
C ALA A 585 4.02 -13.18 42.76
N LEU A 586 4.40 -14.19 43.55
CA LEU A 586 5.56 -15.04 43.26
C LEU A 586 5.25 -16.03 42.13
N ALA A 587 4.05 -16.63 42.14
CA ALA A 587 3.58 -17.46 41.04
C ALA A 587 3.40 -16.63 39.75
N ALA A 588 2.90 -15.40 39.87
CA ALA A 588 2.71 -14.46 38.76
C ALA A 588 4.02 -14.15 38.04
N ILE A 589 5.08 -13.73 38.75
CA ILE A 589 6.35 -13.45 38.08
C ILE A 589 6.98 -14.72 37.48
N ALA A 590 6.93 -15.85 38.19
CA ALA A 590 7.43 -17.13 37.68
C ALA A 590 6.70 -17.55 36.39
N SER A 591 5.39 -17.27 36.28
CA SER A 591 4.58 -17.61 35.10
C SER A 591 5.01 -16.90 33.82
N THR A 592 5.68 -15.75 33.95
CA THR A 592 6.21 -15.00 32.80
C THR A 592 7.38 -15.71 32.12
N PHE A 593 7.98 -16.71 32.80
CA PHE A 593 9.02 -17.54 32.22
C PHE A 593 8.46 -18.91 31.84
N ARG A 594 8.37 -19.15 30.53
CA ARG A 594 7.84 -20.38 29.94
C ARG A 594 8.94 -21.11 29.18
N ILE A 595 9.05 -22.42 29.43
CA ILE A 595 10.07 -23.27 28.82
C ILE A 595 9.49 -24.63 28.51
N HIS A 596 10.10 -25.35 27.56
CA HIS A 596 9.78 -26.75 27.31
C HIS A 596 10.00 -27.57 28.57
N SER A 597 8.98 -28.35 28.97
CA SER A 597 8.99 -29.11 30.21
C SER A 597 10.16 -30.08 30.34
N ASN A 598 10.65 -30.63 29.22
CA ASN A 598 11.78 -31.54 29.20
C ASN A 598 13.12 -30.88 29.59
N LEU A 599 13.23 -29.55 29.49
CA LEU A 599 14.46 -28.83 29.84
C LEU A 599 14.61 -28.60 31.33
N ILE A 600 13.50 -28.56 32.09
CA ILE A 600 13.46 -28.13 33.50
C ILE A 600 14.44 -28.91 34.40
N PRO A 601 14.54 -30.26 34.32
CA PRO A 601 15.49 -31.02 35.14
C PRO A 601 16.97 -30.68 34.86
N TYR A 602 17.24 -30.20 33.64
CA TYR A 602 18.58 -29.89 33.14
C TYR A 602 18.95 -28.41 33.29
N ILE A 603 18.05 -27.57 33.82
CA ILE A 603 18.39 -26.17 34.10
C ILE A 603 19.42 -26.14 35.23
N LYS A 604 20.56 -25.50 34.96
CA LYS A 604 21.60 -25.22 35.95
C LYS A 604 21.22 -23.98 36.75
N CYS A 605 20.92 -22.88 36.06
CA CYS A 605 20.41 -21.66 36.67
C CYS A 605 19.69 -20.78 35.64
N LEU A 606 18.91 -19.83 36.15
CA LEU A 606 18.31 -18.74 35.38
C LEU A 606 19.05 -17.46 35.73
N LYS A 607 19.73 -16.87 34.75
CA LYS A 607 20.44 -15.60 34.91
C LYS A 607 19.56 -14.47 34.41
N ARG A 608 19.36 -13.43 35.23
CA ARG A 608 18.56 -12.26 34.85
C ARG A 608 19.36 -10.98 35.04
N GLN A 609 19.42 -10.16 33.98
CA GLN A 609 20.01 -8.83 33.99
C GLN A 609 19.13 -7.87 33.16
N GLY A 610 18.40 -6.98 33.83
CA GLY A 610 17.43 -6.08 33.19
C GLY A 610 16.34 -6.84 32.43
N ASP A 611 16.24 -6.60 31.12
CA ASP A 611 15.28 -7.23 30.20
C ASP A 611 15.82 -8.55 29.59
N LEU A 612 17.08 -8.90 29.84
CA LEU A 612 17.70 -10.15 29.39
C LEU A 612 17.54 -11.24 30.46
N LEU A 613 17.11 -12.41 30.02
CA LEU A 613 17.02 -13.60 30.85
C LEU A 613 17.58 -14.80 30.10
N ILE A 614 18.56 -15.46 30.70
CA ILE A 614 19.33 -16.56 30.12
C ILE A 614 19.06 -17.82 30.95
N CYS A 615 18.67 -18.90 30.27
CA CYS A 615 18.55 -20.22 30.88
C CYS A 615 19.81 -21.02 30.58
N GLU A 616 20.66 -21.23 31.60
CA GLU A 616 21.85 -22.06 31.47
C GLU A 616 21.48 -23.52 31.72
N LEU A 617 21.82 -24.40 30.78
CA LEU A 617 21.60 -25.84 30.93
C LEU A 617 22.88 -26.53 31.41
N LYS A 618 22.72 -27.59 32.21
CA LYS A 618 23.82 -28.46 32.65
C LYS A 618 24.48 -29.19 31.48
N GLU A 619 23.70 -29.48 30.44
CA GLU A 619 24.14 -30.14 29.22
C GLU A 619 23.26 -29.74 28.02
N LYS A 620 23.70 -30.10 26.82
CA LYS A 620 22.98 -29.77 25.58
C LYS A 620 21.78 -30.70 25.39
N VAL A 621 20.58 -30.18 25.69
CA VAL A 621 19.31 -30.90 25.51
C VAL A 621 18.49 -30.24 24.40
N THR A 622 17.89 -31.05 23.53
CA THR A 622 16.97 -30.54 22.49
C THR A 622 15.62 -30.19 23.11
N PRO A 623 15.10 -28.97 22.93
CA PRO A 623 13.79 -28.58 23.46
C PRO A 623 12.66 -29.39 22.79
N THR A 624 11.83 -30.06 23.59
CA THR A 624 10.68 -30.85 23.10
C THR A 624 9.53 -30.86 24.11
N GLY A 625 8.31 -31.22 23.68
CA GLY A 625 7.15 -31.31 24.57
C GLY A 625 6.47 -29.97 24.86
N GLU A 626 5.57 -29.98 25.85
CA GLU A 626 4.74 -28.83 26.22
C GLU A 626 5.57 -27.67 26.77
N ILE A 627 5.27 -26.45 26.29
CA ILE A 627 5.80 -25.21 26.85
C ILE A 627 4.89 -24.79 28.01
N ARG A 628 5.42 -24.85 29.23
CA ARG A 628 4.68 -24.46 30.44
C ARG A 628 5.43 -23.38 31.23
N PRO A 629 4.71 -22.58 32.03
CA PRO A 629 5.36 -21.72 33.01
C PRO A 629 6.11 -22.53 34.07
N LEU A 630 7.16 -21.95 34.63
CA LEU A 630 7.76 -22.46 35.85
C LEU A 630 6.84 -22.18 37.05
N THR A 631 6.84 -23.10 38.00
CA THR A 631 6.30 -22.83 39.34
C THR A 631 7.19 -21.81 40.07
N ALA A 632 6.64 -21.12 41.07
CA ALA A 632 7.43 -20.20 41.91
C ALA A 632 8.67 -20.90 42.51
N SER A 633 8.51 -22.13 42.99
CA SER A 633 9.63 -22.92 43.54
C SER A 633 10.70 -23.21 42.48
N GLU A 634 10.31 -23.68 41.29
CA GLU A 634 11.26 -23.92 40.19
C GLU A 634 12.00 -22.63 39.81
N TYR A 635 11.28 -21.53 39.62
CA TYR A 635 11.85 -20.25 39.21
C TYR A 635 12.86 -19.72 40.22
N PHE A 636 12.46 -19.56 41.49
CA PHE A 636 13.31 -18.91 42.49
C PHE A 636 14.47 -19.77 42.97
N ASN A 637 14.35 -21.10 42.98
CA ASN A 637 15.48 -21.98 43.30
C ASN A 637 16.58 -21.92 42.23
N LEU A 638 16.18 -21.74 40.96
CA LEU A 638 17.08 -21.67 39.83
C LEU A 638 17.60 -20.25 39.55
N LEU A 639 16.89 -19.21 40.00
CA LEU A 639 17.25 -17.82 39.74
C LEU A 639 18.57 -17.44 40.43
N ARG A 640 19.50 -16.92 39.63
CA ARG A 640 20.71 -16.23 40.05
C ARG A 640 20.68 -14.89 39.35
N ALA A 641 20.51 -13.82 40.10
CA ALA A 641 20.39 -12.50 39.51
C ALA A 641 21.77 -11.84 39.48
N GLU A 642 22.16 -11.27 38.35
CA GLU A 642 23.46 -10.61 38.21
C GLU A 642 23.27 -9.12 38.50
N THR A 643 24.18 -8.52 39.28
CA THR A 643 24.10 -7.08 39.59
C THR A 643 24.74 -6.23 38.51
#